data_AF-A0A974UEV6-F1
#
_entry.id   AF-A0A974UEV6-F1
#
_cell.length_a   1.000
_cell.length_b   1.000
_cell.length_c   1.000
_cell.angle_alpha   90.00
_cell.angle_beta   90.00
_cell.angle_gamma   90.00
#
_symmetry.space_group_name_H-M   'P 1'
#
loop_
_entity.id
_entity.type
_entity.pdbx_description
1 polymer ?
#
loop_
_entity_poly.entity_id
_entity_poly.type
_entity_poly.pdbx_seq_one_letter_code
_entity_poly.pdbx_strand_id
1 'polypeptide(L)'
;MGRKILIVGGVAGGAGTAARLRRMDEEAEIIVFERGSYISFANCGLPYYVGGTIKNRRDLLLQTPEAMMARFNIEIRINNEVTRIDRQEKEIEVKGENGFYKESYDVLVLSPGSTPLVPPIPGIANPNIFSLWTVPDVDKIKSYVEDKNPRTAIVIGGGFIGIEMAENLYDLGIEVSIVEMLDQVMTPFDYDMAQILHENITSKGVNLELSNGVKSFDYQDGTTKVTLQDGKEISADMVILSIGIRPNGELAKAAGLEVNKRGGIVVDDYLKTSDDSIYALGDVIEVKHYIGREETMIPLAGPANRQARILANNICGAKEAYRGSQGTSVAKVFDLTAASTGYNEKALKAKGLEKKKDFDSVITILRSHAGYYPAALPLTLKVIYDMEGKILGAQGVGYDGVDKRIDVIATAIRFKGTIDDLKDLELAYAPPYSSAKDPVNMAGFVADNVLTGRMGSIDWDEIATLDPKTTQLLDVREAEERELGKIDPSIHIPINSLRKRIGELDKDKEVIIYCAVGIRGYIGARILMQKGFKVRNLLGGYTHYRRAIKDYSLKDVLGIQNAMSYGDQIKQNVESKAVIKVDACGMQCPGPIMEVNKKMQELRPGEVLEVMATDPGFPSDAKAWSIKTGNRFLHEERTPEGFKVSIAKGGEVAKSQGTVSGDNGTMVVFSGDLDKAIAAFIIANGAAAMGKQMTLFFTFWGLNILRKDSKISLKKSPIERMFGMMMPRGAKKLTLSKMNMGGMGTKMMQKVMKDKNVTSLEDLVNSALESGVKIVACTMSMDIMGLQKEELIDGIEYAGVASYLGETDAANFNLFV
;
A
#
# COMPACT_ATOMS: atom_id res chain seq x y z
N MET A 1 7.56 58.73 -11.60
CA MET A 1 6.33 57.96 -11.86
C MET A 1 6.63 56.51 -11.57
N GLY A 2 5.75 55.83 -10.84
CA GLY A 2 5.84 54.38 -10.70
C GLY A 2 5.64 53.69 -12.04
N ARG A 3 6.15 52.46 -12.16
CA ARG A 3 6.01 51.66 -13.39
C ARG A 3 4.61 51.05 -13.46
N LYS A 4 4.05 50.97 -14.67
CA LYS A 4 2.79 50.28 -14.94
C LYS A 4 3.05 48.83 -15.32
N ILE A 5 2.57 47.92 -14.46
CA ILE A 5 2.79 46.48 -14.56
C ILE A 5 1.45 45.79 -14.80
N LEU A 6 1.32 45.14 -15.96
CA LEU A 6 0.15 44.35 -16.31
C LEU A 6 0.45 42.86 -16.15
N ILE A 7 -0.50 42.11 -15.59
CA ILE A 7 -0.37 40.67 -15.34
C ILE A 7 -1.56 39.94 -15.95
N VAL A 8 -1.29 38.94 -16.79
CA VAL A 8 -2.30 38.12 -17.48
C VAL A 8 -2.44 36.78 -16.77
N GLY A 9 -3.59 36.56 -16.12
CA GLY A 9 -3.93 35.39 -15.32
C GLY A 9 -3.87 35.66 -13.82
N GLY A 10 -4.97 35.42 -13.09
CA GLY A 10 -5.16 35.83 -11.69
C GLY A 10 -5.05 34.71 -10.64
N VAL A 11 -4.45 33.57 -10.98
CA VAL A 11 -4.35 32.40 -10.09
C VAL A 11 -2.92 32.25 -9.54
N ALA A 12 -2.33 31.05 -9.51
CA ALA A 12 -1.11 30.76 -8.77
C ALA A 12 0.08 31.68 -9.12
N GLY A 13 0.41 31.81 -10.40
CA GLY A 13 1.55 32.60 -10.84
C GLY A 13 1.30 34.11 -10.75
N GLY A 14 0.24 34.60 -11.40
CA GLY A 14 -0.04 36.02 -11.48
C GLY A 14 -0.41 36.67 -10.15
N ALA A 15 -1.29 36.06 -9.34
CA ALA A 15 -1.64 36.63 -8.03
C ALA A 15 -0.44 36.62 -7.07
N GLY A 16 0.38 35.56 -7.09
CA GLY A 16 1.62 35.49 -6.32
C GLY A 16 2.62 36.59 -6.72
N THR A 17 2.72 36.88 -8.02
CA THR A 17 3.58 37.93 -8.57
C THR A 17 3.08 39.30 -8.13
N ALA A 18 1.79 39.58 -8.33
CA ALA A 18 1.16 40.85 -7.98
C ALA A 18 1.33 41.17 -6.48
N ALA A 19 1.00 40.21 -5.61
CA ALA A 19 1.14 40.39 -4.17
C ALA A 19 2.60 40.63 -3.74
N ARG A 20 3.58 39.99 -4.40
CA ARG A 20 5.00 40.23 -4.12
C ARG A 20 5.46 41.58 -4.64
N LEU A 21 5.05 41.99 -5.84
CA LEU A 21 5.39 43.29 -6.42
C LEU A 21 4.97 44.44 -5.53
N ARG A 22 3.73 44.43 -5.01
CA ARG A 22 3.29 45.49 -4.09
C ARG A 22 4.21 45.61 -2.87
N ARG A 23 4.60 44.49 -2.27
CA ARG A 23 5.52 44.49 -1.10
C ARG A 23 6.93 45.01 -1.42
N MET A 24 7.26 45.19 -2.70
CA MET A 24 8.57 45.64 -3.16
C MET A 24 8.53 47.07 -3.73
N ASP A 25 7.38 47.53 -4.22
CA ASP A 25 7.21 48.82 -4.88
C ASP A 25 5.79 49.34 -4.63
N GLU A 26 5.65 50.34 -3.76
CA GLU A 26 4.35 50.94 -3.39
C GLU A 26 3.84 51.92 -4.47
N GLU A 27 4.75 52.44 -5.30
CA GLU A 27 4.41 53.41 -6.35
C GLU A 27 4.02 52.73 -7.66
N ALA A 28 4.34 51.43 -7.83
CA ALA A 28 3.95 50.67 -9.01
C ALA A 28 2.42 50.62 -9.18
N GLU A 29 1.95 50.87 -10.40
CA GLU A 29 0.57 50.61 -10.82
C GLU A 29 0.49 49.15 -11.26
N ILE A 30 -0.30 48.33 -10.56
CA ILE A 30 -0.38 46.88 -10.79
C ILE A 30 -1.81 46.52 -11.15
N ILE A 31 -2.00 46.01 -12.37
CA ILE A 31 -3.30 45.57 -12.88
C ILE A 31 -3.20 44.08 -13.26
N VAL A 32 -4.13 43.27 -12.73
CA VAL A 32 -4.24 41.85 -13.06
C VAL A 32 -5.51 41.60 -13.86
N PHE A 33 -5.38 40.95 -15.01
CA PHE A 33 -6.47 40.54 -15.88
C PHE A 33 -6.76 39.06 -15.66
N GLU A 34 -8.02 38.73 -15.41
CA GLU A 34 -8.51 37.36 -15.31
C GLU A 34 -9.72 37.20 -16.22
N ARG A 35 -9.68 36.22 -17.14
CA ARG A 35 -10.77 35.96 -18.07
C ARG A 35 -11.98 35.35 -17.37
N GLY A 36 -11.75 34.60 -16.29
CA GLY A 36 -12.79 34.02 -15.46
C GLY A 36 -13.32 34.99 -14.41
N SER A 37 -14.30 34.53 -13.64
CA SER A 37 -14.94 35.32 -12.58
C SER A 37 -14.26 35.20 -11.23
N TYR A 38 -13.21 34.37 -11.11
CA TYR A 38 -12.54 34.06 -9.83
C TYR A 38 -11.02 34.17 -9.97
N ILE A 39 -10.40 34.78 -8.96
CA ILE A 39 -8.95 34.81 -8.79
C ILE A 39 -8.53 33.92 -7.63
N SER A 40 -7.24 33.56 -7.58
CA SER A 40 -6.64 32.88 -6.42
C SER A 40 -7.47 31.71 -5.87
N PHE A 41 -8.09 30.92 -6.74
CA PHE A 41 -8.85 29.76 -6.33
C PHE A 41 -7.96 28.53 -6.22
N ALA A 42 -8.34 27.59 -5.35
CA ALA A 42 -7.59 26.38 -5.07
C ALA A 42 -7.88 25.31 -6.14
N ASN A 43 -7.18 25.37 -7.29
CA ASN A 43 -7.28 24.37 -8.37
C ASN A 43 -7.18 22.93 -7.84
N CYS A 44 -6.22 22.68 -6.94
CA CYS A 44 -5.98 21.37 -6.35
C CYS A 44 -7.11 20.90 -5.41
N GLY A 45 -7.98 21.83 -4.97
CA GLY A 45 -9.15 21.52 -4.14
C GLY A 45 -10.38 21.09 -4.94
N LEU A 46 -10.39 21.26 -6.26
CA LEU A 46 -11.59 21.06 -7.07
C LEU A 46 -12.12 19.60 -7.02
N PRO A 47 -11.29 18.55 -7.21
CA PRO A 47 -11.78 17.17 -7.09
C PRO A 47 -12.39 16.88 -5.71
N TYR A 48 -11.76 17.38 -4.65
CA TYR A 48 -12.21 17.20 -3.26
C TYR A 48 -13.52 17.91 -2.93
N TYR A 49 -13.86 18.98 -3.67
CA TYR A 49 -15.17 19.61 -3.58
C TYR A 49 -16.26 18.78 -4.29
N VAL A 50 -15.94 18.17 -5.44
CA VAL A 50 -16.86 17.22 -6.11
C VAL A 50 -17.23 16.10 -5.14
N GLY A 51 -16.24 15.43 -4.55
CA GLY A 51 -16.42 14.32 -3.60
C GLY A 51 -17.02 14.73 -2.24
N GLY A 52 -17.13 16.03 -1.96
CA GLY A 52 -17.71 16.54 -0.71
C GLY A 52 -16.76 16.50 0.50
N THR A 53 -15.50 16.11 0.31
CA THR A 53 -14.43 16.23 1.32
C THR A 53 -14.23 17.69 1.72
N ILE A 54 -14.14 18.58 0.73
CA ILE A 54 -14.30 20.02 0.93
C ILE A 54 -15.80 20.32 0.82
N LYS A 55 -16.41 20.72 1.93
CA LYS A 55 -17.88 20.89 2.00
C LYS A 55 -18.35 22.21 1.42
N ASN A 56 -17.63 23.30 1.67
CA ASN A 56 -18.07 24.63 1.27
C ASN A 56 -17.30 25.10 0.03
N ARG A 57 -18.05 25.46 -1.01
CA ARG A 57 -17.52 26.07 -2.24
C ARG A 57 -16.61 27.26 -1.97
N ARG A 58 -16.98 28.10 -1.00
CA ARG A 58 -16.22 29.31 -0.63
C ARG A 58 -14.80 29.02 -0.16
N ASP A 59 -14.54 27.83 0.38
CA ASP A 59 -13.22 27.45 0.90
C ASP A 59 -12.22 27.24 -0.26
N LEU A 60 -12.72 27.12 -1.50
CA LEU A 60 -11.91 27.14 -2.71
C LEU A 60 -11.46 28.55 -3.12
N LEU A 61 -12.10 29.61 -2.61
CA LEU A 61 -11.85 31.00 -3.01
C LEU A 61 -10.97 31.70 -1.97
N LEU A 62 -9.66 31.77 -2.22
CA LEU A 62 -8.71 32.23 -1.20
C LEU A 62 -8.60 33.75 -1.09
N GLN A 63 -8.91 34.49 -2.15
CA GLN A 63 -8.92 35.95 -2.19
C GLN A 63 -10.04 36.46 -3.12
N THR A 64 -10.44 37.71 -2.92
CA THR A 64 -11.36 38.43 -3.82
C THR A 64 -10.69 39.69 -4.39
N PRO A 65 -11.18 40.24 -5.51
CA PRO A 65 -10.71 41.53 -6.04
C PRO A 65 -10.67 42.65 -4.99
N GLU A 66 -11.71 42.76 -4.17
CA GLU A 66 -11.84 43.79 -3.14
C GLU A 66 -10.80 43.60 -2.03
N ALA A 67 -10.57 42.35 -1.61
CA ALA A 67 -9.56 42.04 -0.62
C ALA A 67 -8.13 42.30 -1.14
N MET A 68 -7.87 42.00 -2.42
CA MET A 68 -6.60 42.30 -3.08
C MET A 68 -6.37 43.82 -3.19
N MET A 69 -7.40 44.59 -3.55
CA MET A 69 -7.33 46.04 -3.59
C MET A 69 -7.10 46.63 -2.20
N ALA A 70 -7.88 46.24 -1.20
CA ALA A 70 -7.77 46.79 0.15
C ALA A 70 -6.43 46.45 0.83
N ARG A 71 -5.90 45.24 0.60
CA ARG A 71 -4.65 44.79 1.25
C ARG A 71 -3.40 45.21 0.51
N PHE A 72 -3.45 45.25 -0.82
CA PHE A 72 -2.27 45.39 -1.66
C PHE A 72 -2.40 46.50 -2.70
N ASN A 73 -3.48 47.29 -2.74
CA ASN A 73 -3.66 48.33 -3.76
C ASN A 73 -3.40 47.80 -5.19
N ILE A 74 -3.92 46.60 -5.48
CA ILE A 74 -3.81 45.93 -6.79
C ILE A 74 -5.18 45.96 -7.43
N GLU A 75 -5.26 46.51 -8.64
CA GLU A 75 -6.47 46.47 -9.44
C GLU A 75 -6.63 45.09 -10.06
N ILE A 76 -7.76 44.43 -9.82
CA ILE A 76 -8.09 43.14 -10.41
C ILE A 76 -9.29 43.33 -11.34
N ARG A 77 -9.13 42.96 -12.61
CA ARG A 77 -10.19 42.97 -13.62
C ARG A 77 -10.55 41.53 -13.99
N ILE A 78 -11.58 40.99 -13.33
CA ILE A 78 -12.20 39.71 -13.67
C ILE A 78 -13.08 39.84 -14.93
N ASN A 79 -13.44 38.72 -15.57
CA ASN A 79 -14.17 38.70 -16.85
C ASN A 79 -13.52 39.57 -17.95
N ASN A 80 -12.20 39.77 -17.88
CA ASN A 80 -11.44 40.54 -18.86
C ASN A 80 -10.40 39.63 -19.50
N GLU A 81 -10.59 39.34 -20.79
CA GLU A 81 -9.70 38.45 -21.55
C GLU A 81 -8.73 39.27 -22.39
N VAL A 82 -7.42 39.03 -22.21
CA VAL A 82 -6.40 39.64 -23.07
C VAL A 82 -6.32 38.87 -24.38
N THR A 83 -6.67 39.53 -25.49
CA THR A 83 -6.82 38.90 -26.81
C THR A 83 -5.62 39.13 -27.71
N ARG A 84 -4.85 40.21 -27.50
CA ARG A 84 -3.69 40.56 -28.32
C ARG A 84 -2.64 41.33 -27.51
N ILE A 85 -1.37 41.13 -27.83
CA ILE A 85 -0.26 41.95 -27.34
C ILE A 85 0.35 42.69 -28.54
N ASP A 86 0.44 44.02 -28.44
CA ASP A 86 1.24 44.85 -29.33
C ASP A 86 2.55 45.22 -28.65
N ARG A 87 3.65 44.61 -29.11
CA ARG A 87 4.98 44.78 -28.51
C ARG A 87 5.63 46.11 -28.89
N GLN A 88 5.30 46.65 -30.06
CA GLN A 88 5.92 47.89 -30.56
C GLN A 88 5.35 49.08 -29.81
N GLU A 89 4.03 49.12 -29.64
CA GLU A 89 3.33 50.17 -28.92
C GLU A 89 3.32 49.95 -27.40
N LYS A 90 3.76 48.77 -26.92
CA LYS A 90 3.65 48.33 -25.51
C LYS A 90 2.22 48.44 -24.97
N GLU A 91 1.28 47.88 -25.73
CA GLU A 91 -0.14 47.82 -25.38
C GLU A 91 -0.68 46.39 -25.43
N ILE A 92 -1.71 46.10 -24.66
CA ILE A 92 -2.52 44.90 -24.81
C ILE A 92 -3.94 45.29 -25.24
N GLU A 93 -4.58 44.43 -26.03
CA GLU A 93 -6.01 44.51 -26.30
C GLU A 93 -6.75 43.58 -25.34
N VAL A 94 -7.78 44.12 -24.69
CA VAL A 94 -8.57 43.43 -23.68
C VAL A 94 -10.03 43.43 -24.11
N LYS A 95 -10.64 42.26 -24.10
CA LYS A 95 -12.08 42.07 -24.23
C LYS A 95 -12.69 42.08 -22.83
N GLY A 96 -13.27 43.22 -22.44
CA GLY A 96 -14.05 43.36 -21.21
C GLY A 96 -15.54 43.18 -21.47
N GLU A 97 -16.35 43.39 -20.42
CA GLU A 97 -17.82 43.28 -20.49
C GLU A 97 -18.44 44.30 -21.47
N ASN A 98 -17.85 45.49 -21.59
CA ASN A 98 -18.33 46.59 -22.44
C ASN A 98 -17.70 46.60 -23.84
N GLY A 99 -16.98 45.54 -24.24
CA GLY A 99 -16.30 45.43 -25.52
C GLY A 99 -14.77 45.49 -25.41
N PHE A 100 -14.13 45.79 -26.53
CA PHE A 100 -12.66 45.82 -26.64
C PHE A 100 -12.09 47.18 -26.26
N TYR A 101 -10.99 47.17 -25.51
CA TYR A 101 -10.21 48.36 -25.20
C TYR A 101 -8.72 48.02 -25.15
N LYS A 102 -7.88 49.05 -25.08
CA LYS A 102 -6.44 48.93 -24.98
C LYS A 102 -5.92 49.36 -23.61
N GLU A 103 -4.85 48.73 -23.15
CA GLU A 103 -4.13 49.11 -21.93
C GLU A 103 -2.62 49.09 -22.18
N SER A 104 -1.92 50.18 -21.81
CA SER A 104 -0.48 50.29 -21.98
C SER A 104 0.30 49.69 -20.80
N TYR A 105 1.54 49.27 -21.03
CA TYR A 105 2.40 48.69 -19.99
C TYR A 105 3.85 49.15 -20.11
N ASP A 106 4.51 49.29 -18.95
CA ASP A 106 5.98 49.30 -18.89
C ASP A 106 6.52 47.87 -18.85
N VAL A 107 5.83 46.99 -18.10
CA VAL A 107 6.15 45.57 -17.93
C VAL A 107 4.88 44.72 -18.06
N LEU A 108 4.98 43.64 -18.83
CA LEU A 108 3.90 42.65 -18.98
C LEU A 108 4.34 41.29 -18.40
N VAL A 109 3.46 40.66 -17.64
CA VAL A 109 3.68 39.32 -17.07
C VAL A 109 2.63 38.36 -17.60
N LEU A 110 3.06 37.27 -18.24
CA LEU A 110 2.20 36.23 -18.77
C LEU A 110 2.16 35.02 -17.82
N SER A 111 1.00 34.79 -17.21
CA SER A 111 0.70 33.60 -16.40
C SER A 111 -0.65 32.97 -16.78
N PRO A 112 -0.98 32.78 -18.07
CA PRO A 112 -2.27 32.22 -18.51
C PRO A 112 -2.44 30.72 -18.20
N GLY A 113 -1.41 30.05 -17.67
CA GLY A 113 -1.45 28.63 -17.28
C GLY A 113 -1.62 27.69 -18.48
N SER A 114 -2.40 26.65 -18.29
CA SER A 114 -2.73 25.64 -19.31
C SER A 114 -4.23 25.38 -19.38
N THR A 115 -4.67 24.55 -20.34
CA THR A 115 -6.06 24.11 -20.50
C THR A 115 -6.09 22.59 -20.70
N PRO A 116 -7.14 21.87 -20.25
CA PRO A 116 -7.29 20.44 -20.52
C PRO A 116 -7.21 20.12 -22.01
N LEU A 117 -6.57 19.00 -22.34
CA LEU A 117 -6.50 18.49 -23.69
C LEU A 117 -7.83 17.83 -24.07
N VAL A 118 -8.48 18.34 -25.11
CA VAL A 118 -9.69 17.74 -25.69
C VAL A 118 -9.36 17.24 -27.11
N PRO A 119 -9.17 15.92 -27.29
CA PRO A 119 -8.81 15.34 -28.58
C PRO A 119 -10.04 15.30 -29.50
N PRO A 120 -9.86 15.30 -30.83
CA PRO A 120 -10.96 15.26 -31.79
C PRO A 120 -11.56 13.85 -31.92
N ILE A 121 -12.07 13.29 -30.81
CA ILE A 121 -12.73 11.98 -30.78
C ILE A 121 -14.22 12.17 -31.15
N PRO A 122 -14.77 11.36 -32.08
CA PRO A 122 -16.20 11.43 -32.41
C PRO A 122 -17.09 11.31 -31.18
N GLY A 123 -18.05 12.23 -31.04
CA GLY A 123 -18.99 12.27 -29.92
C GLY A 123 -18.47 12.84 -28.61
N ILE A 124 -17.24 13.39 -28.54
CA ILE A 124 -16.67 13.89 -27.28
C ILE A 124 -17.43 15.09 -26.66
N ALA A 125 -18.23 15.80 -27.46
CA ALA A 125 -18.95 17.01 -27.05
C ALA A 125 -20.37 16.74 -26.47
N ASN A 126 -20.55 15.62 -25.79
CA ASN A 126 -21.83 15.24 -25.19
C ASN A 126 -22.04 15.89 -23.80
N PRO A 127 -23.31 16.09 -23.36
CA PRO A 127 -23.63 16.89 -22.17
C PRO A 127 -23.21 16.26 -20.82
N ASN A 128 -22.94 14.96 -20.79
CA ASN A 128 -22.46 14.23 -19.60
C ASN A 128 -20.95 13.93 -19.64
N ILE A 129 -20.22 14.56 -20.57
CA ILE A 129 -18.76 14.47 -20.67
C ILE A 129 -18.17 15.77 -20.15
N PHE A 130 -17.33 15.68 -19.12
CA PHE A 130 -16.76 16.83 -18.41
C PHE A 130 -15.24 16.80 -18.46
N SER A 131 -14.64 17.99 -18.39
CA SER A 131 -13.24 18.18 -18.03
C SER A 131 -13.20 19.03 -16.77
N LEU A 132 -12.11 18.95 -16.00
CA LEU A 132 -11.97 19.70 -14.76
C LEU A 132 -10.73 20.60 -14.82
N TRP A 133 -10.93 21.90 -14.67
CA TRP A 133 -9.82 22.86 -14.59
C TRP A 133 -10.13 24.11 -13.77
N THR A 134 -11.37 24.59 -13.84
CA THR A 134 -11.80 25.85 -13.22
C THR A 134 -12.98 25.66 -12.27
N VAL A 135 -13.31 26.71 -11.50
CA VAL A 135 -14.48 26.70 -10.61
C VAL A 135 -15.80 26.48 -11.39
N PRO A 136 -16.05 27.14 -12.55
CA PRO A 136 -17.22 26.81 -13.36
C PRO A 136 -17.30 25.34 -13.81
N ASP A 137 -16.17 24.68 -14.03
CA ASP A 137 -16.16 23.25 -14.40
C ASP A 137 -16.57 22.38 -13.22
N VAL A 138 -16.04 22.67 -12.02
CA VAL A 138 -16.41 21.92 -10.82
C VAL A 138 -17.87 22.13 -10.44
N ASP A 139 -18.40 23.35 -10.63
CA ASP A 139 -19.81 23.66 -10.40
C ASP A 139 -20.71 22.83 -11.32
N LYS A 140 -20.38 22.73 -12.62
CA LYS A 140 -21.12 21.89 -13.58
C LYS A 140 -21.11 20.41 -13.19
N ILE A 141 -19.94 19.88 -12.82
CA ILE A 141 -19.81 18.49 -12.39
C ILE A 141 -20.63 18.24 -11.13
N LYS A 142 -20.51 19.12 -10.12
CA LYS A 142 -21.23 19.00 -8.85
C LYS A 142 -22.74 19.05 -9.06
N SER A 143 -23.24 20.03 -9.81
CA SER A 143 -24.67 20.11 -10.14
C SER A 143 -25.14 18.88 -10.91
N TYR A 144 -24.37 18.37 -11.86
CA TYR A 144 -24.74 17.13 -12.55
C TYR A 144 -24.85 15.94 -11.60
N VAL A 145 -23.90 15.78 -10.69
CA VAL A 145 -23.94 14.71 -9.68
C VAL A 145 -25.17 14.84 -8.78
N GLU A 146 -25.50 16.05 -8.33
CA GLU A 146 -26.64 16.31 -7.45
C GLU A 146 -27.99 16.16 -8.17
N ASP A 147 -28.10 16.69 -9.39
CA ASP A 147 -29.36 16.73 -10.15
C ASP A 147 -29.68 15.42 -10.85
N LYS A 148 -28.66 14.71 -11.36
CA LYS A 148 -28.83 13.48 -12.15
C LYS A 148 -28.55 12.22 -11.36
N ASN A 149 -27.87 12.33 -10.21
CA ASN A 149 -27.54 11.20 -9.34
C ASN A 149 -26.96 10.00 -10.12
N PRO A 150 -25.87 10.20 -10.89
CA PRO A 150 -25.28 9.17 -11.73
C PRO A 150 -24.87 7.96 -10.89
N ARG A 151 -25.08 6.76 -11.42
CA ARG A 151 -24.69 5.50 -10.77
C ARG A 151 -23.33 5.01 -11.23
N THR A 152 -22.96 5.35 -12.47
CA THR A 152 -21.74 4.90 -13.13
C THR A 152 -20.95 6.07 -13.69
N ALA A 153 -19.62 6.01 -13.59
CA ALA A 153 -18.73 6.99 -14.18
C ALA A 153 -17.52 6.35 -14.87
N ILE A 154 -17.12 6.89 -16.01
CA ILE A 154 -15.85 6.55 -16.68
C ILE A 154 -14.89 7.73 -16.57
N VAL A 155 -13.70 7.50 -16.02
CA VAL A 155 -12.60 8.47 -16.01
C VAL A 155 -11.58 8.07 -17.07
N ILE A 156 -11.34 8.97 -18.03
CA ILE A 156 -10.41 8.74 -19.13
C ILE A 156 -9.09 9.47 -18.83
N GLY A 157 -8.03 8.69 -18.67
CA GLY A 157 -6.70 9.14 -18.28
C GLY A 157 -6.41 8.88 -16.79
N GLY A 158 -5.36 8.11 -16.51
CA GLY A 158 -4.90 7.71 -15.19
C GLY A 158 -3.79 8.60 -14.63
N GLY A 159 -3.78 9.89 -14.96
CA GLY A 159 -2.89 10.88 -14.33
C GLY A 159 -3.43 11.36 -12.97
N PHE A 160 -2.70 12.29 -12.30
CA PHE A 160 -3.08 12.82 -10.97
C PHE A 160 -4.56 13.21 -10.86
N ILE A 161 -5.02 14.11 -11.74
CA ILE A 161 -6.39 14.62 -11.73
C ILE A 161 -7.41 13.49 -11.97
N GLY A 162 -7.08 12.54 -12.86
CA GLY A 162 -7.96 11.41 -13.17
C GLY A 162 -8.13 10.49 -11.97
N ILE A 163 -7.03 10.17 -11.28
CA ILE A 163 -7.09 9.36 -10.06
C ILE A 163 -7.81 10.10 -8.93
N GLU A 164 -7.55 11.39 -8.74
CA GLU A 164 -8.27 12.21 -7.74
C GLU A 164 -9.78 12.26 -8.04
N MET A 165 -10.17 12.40 -9.30
CA MET A 165 -11.58 12.36 -9.71
C MET A 165 -12.19 10.98 -9.51
N ALA A 166 -11.48 9.91 -9.86
CA ALA A 166 -11.94 8.54 -9.65
C ALA A 166 -12.18 8.26 -8.16
N GLU A 167 -11.25 8.67 -7.29
CA GLU A 167 -11.40 8.57 -5.84
C GLU A 167 -12.61 9.35 -5.33
N ASN A 168 -12.75 10.61 -5.74
CA ASN A 168 -13.84 11.47 -5.24
C ASN A 168 -15.22 11.03 -5.74
N LEU A 169 -15.32 10.46 -6.95
CA LEU A 169 -16.58 9.87 -7.44
C LEU A 169 -16.90 8.55 -6.73
N TYR A 170 -15.88 7.72 -6.47
CA TYR A 170 -16.02 6.50 -5.67
C TYR A 170 -16.52 6.80 -4.26
N ASP A 171 -16.00 7.84 -3.60
CA ASP A 171 -16.42 8.23 -2.25
C ASP A 171 -17.89 8.69 -2.19
N LEU A 172 -18.47 9.12 -3.32
CA LEU A 172 -19.90 9.41 -3.46
C LEU A 172 -20.75 8.17 -3.69
N GLY A 173 -20.15 6.98 -3.76
CA GLY A 173 -20.83 5.71 -4.03
C GLY A 173 -21.13 5.44 -5.50
N ILE A 174 -20.45 6.14 -6.42
CA ILE A 174 -20.58 5.93 -7.87
C ILE A 174 -19.65 4.78 -8.27
N GLU A 175 -20.12 3.87 -9.12
CA GLU A 175 -19.27 2.84 -9.71
C GLU A 175 -18.34 3.48 -10.76
N VAL A 176 -17.03 3.35 -10.54
CA VAL A 176 -16.02 4.02 -11.36
C VAL A 176 -15.24 3.03 -12.21
N SER A 177 -15.06 3.37 -13.49
CA SER A 177 -14.10 2.74 -14.39
C SER A 177 -13.04 3.74 -14.84
N ILE A 178 -11.77 3.38 -14.74
CA ILE A 178 -10.64 4.17 -15.24
C ILE A 178 -10.16 3.53 -16.55
N VAL A 179 -10.07 4.34 -17.60
CA VAL A 179 -9.55 3.94 -18.91
C VAL A 179 -8.25 4.71 -19.17
N GLU A 180 -7.15 3.98 -19.31
CA GLU A 180 -5.81 4.52 -19.58
C GLU A 180 -5.21 3.84 -20.81
N MET A 181 -4.65 4.66 -21.71
CA MET A 181 -4.05 4.20 -22.96
C MET A 181 -2.71 3.49 -22.72
N LEU A 182 -2.01 3.85 -21.64
CA LEU A 182 -0.75 3.21 -21.23
C LEU A 182 -0.99 1.95 -20.39
N ASP A 183 0.06 1.16 -20.21
CA ASP A 183 0.08 -0.03 -19.36
C ASP A 183 0.08 0.28 -17.85
N GLN A 184 0.02 1.57 -17.48
CA GLN A 184 -0.02 2.01 -16.09
C GLN A 184 -0.67 3.39 -15.91
N VAL A 185 -1.27 3.58 -14.74
CA VAL A 185 -1.55 4.91 -14.18
C VAL A 185 -0.28 5.62 -13.70
N MET A 186 -0.39 6.92 -13.46
CA MET A 186 0.60 7.75 -12.76
C MET A 186 2.02 7.67 -13.38
N THR A 187 2.16 8.20 -14.59
CA THR A 187 3.41 8.14 -15.38
C THR A 187 4.70 8.65 -14.73
N PRO A 188 4.69 9.54 -13.69
CA PRO A 188 5.90 9.84 -12.93
C PRO A 188 6.50 8.63 -12.21
N PHE A 189 5.72 7.58 -11.97
CA PHE A 189 6.18 6.32 -11.37
C PHE A 189 6.62 5.33 -12.46
N ASP A 190 7.58 4.48 -12.11
CA ASP A 190 7.88 3.30 -12.92
C ASP A 190 6.77 2.25 -12.80
N TYR A 191 6.71 1.35 -13.77
CA TYR A 191 5.65 0.34 -13.89
C TYR A 191 5.47 -0.45 -12.59
N ASP A 192 6.58 -0.91 -12.01
CA ASP A 192 6.61 -1.73 -10.81
C ASP A 192 6.07 -1.02 -9.56
N MET A 193 6.28 0.30 -9.49
CA MET A 193 5.70 1.13 -8.43
C MET A 193 4.22 1.44 -8.70
N ALA A 194 3.82 1.59 -9.96
CA ALA A 194 2.43 1.79 -10.35
C ALA A 194 1.55 0.54 -10.08
N GLN A 195 2.12 -0.66 -10.14
CA GLN A 195 1.41 -1.90 -9.78
C GLN A 195 0.87 -1.88 -8.34
N ILE A 196 1.56 -1.21 -7.42
CA ILE A 196 1.07 -1.01 -6.03
C ILE A 196 -0.20 -0.17 -6.03
N LEU A 197 -0.28 0.83 -6.92
CA LEU A 197 -1.47 1.65 -7.11
C LEU A 197 -2.59 0.86 -7.79
N HIS A 198 -2.28 0.04 -8.79
CA HIS A 198 -3.27 -0.79 -9.48
C HIS A 198 -3.93 -1.78 -8.53
N GLU A 199 -3.13 -2.42 -7.66
CA GLU A 199 -3.64 -3.30 -6.61
C GLU A 199 -4.63 -2.56 -5.70
N ASN A 200 -4.27 -1.37 -5.26
CA ASN A 200 -5.12 -0.58 -4.38
C ASN A 200 -6.40 -0.10 -5.09
N ILE A 201 -6.30 0.44 -6.31
CA ILE A 201 -7.45 0.86 -7.11
C ILE A 201 -8.43 -0.30 -7.31
N THR A 202 -7.95 -1.44 -7.80
CA THR A 202 -8.80 -2.62 -8.06
C THR A 202 -9.34 -3.25 -6.79
N SER A 203 -8.62 -3.18 -5.65
CA SER A 203 -9.12 -3.65 -4.36
C SER A 203 -10.35 -2.87 -3.89
N LYS A 204 -10.51 -1.61 -4.32
CA LYS A 204 -11.68 -0.77 -4.02
C LYS A 204 -12.89 -1.09 -4.90
N GLY A 205 -12.77 -2.03 -5.83
CA GLY A 205 -13.82 -2.34 -6.80
C GLY A 205 -13.87 -1.36 -7.96
N VAL A 206 -12.85 -0.49 -8.11
CA VAL A 206 -12.73 0.38 -9.27
C VAL A 206 -12.19 -0.43 -10.44
N ASN A 207 -12.93 -0.38 -11.53
CA ASN A 207 -12.62 -1.04 -12.79
C ASN A 207 -11.40 -0.35 -13.43
N LEU A 208 -10.35 -1.11 -13.78
CA LEU A 208 -9.13 -0.56 -14.37
C LEU A 208 -8.86 -1.17 -15.74
N GLU A 209 -9.00 -0.35 -16.77
CA GLU A 209 -8.73 -0.68 -18.17
C GLU A 209 -7.43 0.01 -18.59
N LEU A 210 -6.38 -0.78 -18.83
CA LEU A 210 -5.04 -0.31 -19.20
C LEU A 210 -4.70 -0.75 -20.61
N SER A 211 -3.71 -0.10 -21.23
CA SER A 211 -3.25 -0.36 -22.60
C SER A 211 -4.36 -0.23 -23.66
N ASN A 212 -5.40 0.57 -23.37
CA ASN A 212 -6.57 0.68 -24.24
C ASN A 212 -7.11 2.12 -24.25
N GLY A 213 -7.06 2.75 -25.42
CA GLY A 213 -7.53 4.12 -25.60
C GLY A 213 -9.01 4.19 -25.98
N VAL A 214 -9.59 5.39 -25.91
CA VAL A 214 -10.95 5.63 -26.42
C VAL A 214 -10.93 5.85 -27.93
N LYS A 215 -11.90 5.27 -28.63
CA LYS A 215 -12.11 5.39 -30.07
C LYS A 215 -13.28 6.31 -30.42
N SER A 216 -14.40 6.21 -29.71
CA SER A 216 -15.58 7.04 -29.95
C SER A 216 -16.52 7.09 -28.74
N PHE A 217 -17.37 8.10 -28.71
CA PHE A 217 -18.46 8.27 -27.76
C PHE A 217 -19.80 8.27 -28.51
N ASP A 218 -20.80 7.59 -27.95
CA ASP A 218 -22.17 7.59 -28.45
C ASP A 218 -23.12 7.83 -27.29
N TYR A 219 -23.87 8.95 -27.33
CA TYR A 219 -24.75 9.36 -26.24
C TYR A 219 -26.21 9.05 -26.58
N GLN A 220 -26.83 8.23 -25.75
CA GLN A 220 -28.23 7.81 -25.88
C GLN A 220 -28.88 7.74 -24.50
N ASP A 221 -30.09 8.28 -24.38
CA ASP A 221 -30.94 8.16 -23.18
C ASP A 221 -30.26 8.52 -21.84
N GLY A 222 -29.40 9.55 -21.83
CA GLY A 222 -28.71 10.01 -20.62
C GLY A 222 -27.43 9.25 -20.29
N THR A 223 -27.09 8.22 -21.06
CA THR A 223 -25.88 7.41 -20.91
C THR A 223 -24.93 7.65 -22.08
N THR A 224 -23.62 7.64 -21.82
CA THR A 224 -22.61 7.64 -22.87
C THR A 224 -21.97 6.26 -22.98
N LYS A 225 -22.09 5.66 -24.16
CA LYS A 225 -21.34 4.47 -24.56
C LYS A 225 -19.97 4.88 -25.10
N VAL A 226 -18.92 4.35 -24.50
CA VAL A 226 -17.51 4.57 -24.86
C VAL A 226 -17.00 3.32 -25.56
N THR A 227 -16.66 3.45 -26.84
CA THR A 227 -16.00 2.38 -27.60
C THR A 227 -14.49 2.55 -27.50
N LEU A 228 -13.79 1.49 -27.12
CA LEU A 228 -12.33 1.46 -26.99
C LEU A 228 -11.65 1.04 -28.30
N GLN A 229 -10.33 1.15 -28.36
CA GLN A 229 -9.55 0.86 -29.58
C GLN A 229 -9.63 -0.61 -30.01
N ASP A 230 -9.72 -1.53 -29.04
CA ASP A 230 -9.91 -2.97 -29.29
C ASP A 230 -11.36 -3.38 -29.62
N GLY A 231 -12.30 -2.41 -29.60
CA GLY A 231 -13.72 -2.63 -29.87
C GLY A 231 -14.56 -2.96 -28.64
N LYS A 232 -13.96 -3.07 -27.44
CA LYS A 232 -14.71 -3.18 -26.18
C LYS A 232 -15.59 -1.95 -25.99
N GLU A 233 -16.82 -2.14 -25.50
CA GLU A 233 -17.76 -1.06 -25.21
C GLU A 233 -18.05 -1.00 -23.72
N ILE A 234 -17.98 0.19 -23.13
CA ILE A 234 -18.30 0.45 -21.73
C ILE A 234 -19.26 1.65 -21.68
N SER A 235 -20.35 1.54 -20.92
CA SER A 235 -21.34 2.61 -20.81
C SER A 235 -21.32 3.23 -19.42
N ALA A 236 -21.51 4.55 -19.34
CA ALA A 236 -21.67 5.24 -18.07
C ALA A 236 -22.57 6.47 -18.14
N ASP A 237 -23.16 6.82 -17.00
CA ASP A 237 -24.01 8.00 -16.84
C ASP A 237 -23.17 9.29 -16.92
N MET A 238 -21.91 9.24 -16.50
CA MET A 238 -20.97 10.37 -16.50
C MET A 238 -19.60 9.96 -17.07
N VAL A 239 -18.95 10.89 -17.78
CA VAL A 239 -17.57 10.70 -18.24
C VAL A 239 -16.71 11.90 -17.82
N ILE A 240 -15.53 11.63 -17.27
CA ILE A 240 -14.51 12.64 -16.92
C ILE A 240 -13.30 12.49 -17.85
N LEU A 241 -12.92 13.55 -18.53
CA LEU A 241 -11.73 13.64 -19.36
C LEU A 241 -10.56 14.23 -18.55
N SER A 242 -9.52 13.43 -18.36
CA SER A 242 -8.27 13.81 -17.66
C SER A 242 -7.02 13.27 -18.40
N ILE A 243 -6.93 13.55 -19.69
CA ILE A 243 -5.85 13.03 -20.56
C ILE A 243 -4.65 13.98 -20.72
N GLY A 244 -4.48 14.90 -19.77
CA GLY A 244 -3.40 15.89 -19.77
C GLY A 244 -3.84 17.28 -20.20
N ILE A 245 -2.85 18.16 -20.32
CA ILE A 245 -3.04 19.61 -20.48
C ILE A 245 -2.11 20.17 -21.55
N ARG A 246 -2.48 21.33 -22.08
CA ARG A 246 -1.71 22.08 -23.06
C ARG A 246 -1.44 23.50 -22.54
N PRO A 247 -0.20 24.02 -22.60
CA PRO A 247 0.10 25.39 -22.20
C PRO A 247 -0.65 26.41 -23.05
N ASN A 248 -1.15 27.47 -22.43
CA ASN A 248 -1.90 28.55 -23.09
C ASN A 248 -0.95 29.61 -23.70
N GLY A 249 -0.05 29.19 -24.59
CA GLY A 249 0.97 30.04 -25.20
C GLY A 249 0.54 30.74 -26.50
N GLU A 250 -0.73 30.65 -26.89
CA GLU A 250 -1.24 31.20 -28.15
C GLU A 250 -1.07 32.72 -28.22
N LEU A 251 -1.31 33.44 -27.12
CA LEU A 251 -1.14 34.89 -27.03
C LEU A 251 0.32 35.30 -27.28
N ALA A 252 1.26 34.59 -26.65
CA ALA A 252 2.69 34.83 -26.82
C ALA A 252 3.16 34.53 -28.25
N LYS A 253 2.70 33.41 -28.82
CA LYS A 253 3.00 33.04 -30.20
C LYS A 253 2.48 34.07 -31.21
N ALA A 254 1.24 34.55 -31.03
CA ALA A 254 0.64 35.58 -31.88
C ALA A 254 1.38 36.92 -31.78
N ALA A 255 1.98 37.22 -30.62
CA ALA A 255 2.83 38.39 -30.40
C ALA A 255 4.27 38.22 -30.93
N GLY A 256 4.60 37.08 -31.55
CA GLY A 256 5.94 36.79 -32.05
C GLY A 256 6.98 36.52 -30.95
N LEU A 257 6.55 36.11 -29.75
CA LEU A 257 7.45 35.58 -28.72
C LEU A 257 7.83 34.14 -29.04
N GLU A 258 8.99 33.72 -28.54
CA GLU A 258 9.48 32.35 -28.75
C GLU A 258 8.64 31.35 -27.93
N VAL A 259 8.18 30.30 -28.60
CA VAL A 259 7.43 29.20 -27.99
C VAL A 259 7.97 27.86 -28.48
N ASN A 260 8.04 26.88 -27.60
CA ASN A 260 8.49 25.54 -27.96
C ASN A 260 7.43 24.78 -28.78
N LYS A 261 7.76 23.56 -29.21
CA LYS A 261 6.87 22.71 -30.03
C LYS A 261 5.53 22.37 -29.35
N ARG A 262 5.48 22.39 -28.02
CA ARG A 262 4.28 22.11 -27.23
C ARG A 262 3.44 23.35 -26.97
N GLY A 263 3.89 24.53 -27.42
CA GLY A 263 3.25 25.82 -27.17
C GLY A 263 3.63 26.46 -25.83
N GLY A 264 4.67 25.97 -25.16
CA GLY A 264 5.20 26.58 -23.95
C GLY A 264 6.05 27.81 -24.28
N ILE A 265 5.93 28.89 -23.52
CA ILE A 265 6.71 30.11 -23.70
C ILE A 265 8.16 29.85 -23.26
N VAL A 266 9.11 30.15 -24.14
CA VAL A 266 10.54 30.05 -23.83
C VAL A 266 10.96 31.27 -23.02
N VAL A 267 11.64 31.03 -21.91
CA VAL A 267 12.14 32.07 -21.01
C VAL A 267 13.59 31.81 -20.63
N ASP A 268 14.31 32.87 -20.27
CA ASP A 268 15.63 32.75 -19.67
C ASP A 268 15.58 32.31 -18.20
N ASP A 269 16.75 32.16 -17.58
CA ASP A 269 16.84 31.76 -16.16
C ASP A 269 16.25 32.82 -15.21
N TYR A 270 15.94 34.04 -15.67
CA TYR A 270 15.31 35.12 -14.89
C TYR A 270 13.81 35.29 -15.20
N LEU A 271 13.24 34.35 -15.96
CA LEU A 271 11.83 34.28 -16.35
C LEU A 271 11.41 35.36 -17.38
N LYS A 272 12.39 35.92 -18.10
CA LYS A 272 12.18 36.88 -19.18
C LYS A 272 11.97 36.16 -20.51
N THR A 273 11.05 36.65 -21.33
CA THR A 273 10.81 36.11 -22.68
C THR A 273 11.83 36.67 -23.69
N SER A 274 11.62 36.45 -24.99
CA SER A 274 12.41 37.11 -26.05
C SER A 274 12.16 38.62 -26.18
N ASP A 275 11.30 39.20 -25.34
CA ASP A 275 11.12 40.66 -25.18
C ASP A 275 11.58 41.13 -23.80
N ASP A 276 12.35 42.22 -23.77
CA ASP A 276 12.89 42.77 -22.53
C ASP A 276 11.85 43.34 -21.56
N SER A 277 10.64 43.61 -22.04
CA SER A 277 9.52 44.14 -21.25
C SER A 277 8.49 43.07 -20.88
N ILE A 278 8.67 41.82 -21.32
CA ILE A 278 7.69 40.74 -21.11
C ILE A 278 8.33 39.56 -20.39
N TYR A 279 7.70 39.15 -19.30
CA TYR A 279 8.05 37.99 -18.49
C TYR A 279 6.96 36.92 -18.57
N ALA A 280 7.29 35.67 -18.28
CA ALA A 280 6.30 34.60 -18.21
C ALA A 280 6.60 33.61 -17.07
N LEU A 281 5.55 33.00 -16.50
CA LEU A 281 5.69 31.98 -15.46
C LEU A 281 4.52 31.00 -15.39
N GLY A 282 4.67 29.96 -14.57
CA GLY A 282 3.64 28.95 -14.31
C GLY A 282 3.61 27.86 -15.38
N ASP A 283 2.46 27.21 -15.52
CA ASP A 283 2.31 26.03 -16.40
C ASP A 283 2.52 26.33 -17.90
N VAL A 284 2.51 27.62 -18.27
CA VAL A 284 2.70 28.05 -19.66
C VAL A 284 4.17 28.03 -20.09
N ILE A 285 5.14 28.06 -19.18
CA ILE A 285 6.55 28.22 -19.55
C ILE A 285 7.29 26.89 -19.69
N GLU A 286 8.27 26.88 -20.57
CA GLU A 286 9.32 25.87 -20.57
C GLU A 286 10.26 26.08 -19.37
N VAL A 287 10.64 24.99 -18.71
CA VAL A 287 11.58 25.00 -17.58
C VAL A 287 12.71 24.02 -17.82
N LYS A 288 13.87 24.27 -17.21
CA LYS A 288 14.95 23.28 -17.17
C LYS A 288 14.67 22.25 -16.09
N HIS A 289 14.82 20.96 -16.40
CA HIS A 289 14.84 19.92 -15.37
C HIS A 289 16.03 20.15 -14.44
N TYR A 290 15.85 19.98 -13.14
CA TYR A 290 16.87 20.37 -12.16
C TYR A 290 18.18 19.59 -12.32
N ILE A 291 18.08 18.29 -12.60
CA ILE A 291 19.21 17.35 -12.59
C ILE A 291 19.98 17.40 -13.92
N GLY A 292 19.33 17.07 -15.03
CA GLY A 292 19.95 17.01 -16.36
C GLY A 292 19.96 18.33 -17.14
N ARG A 293 19.25 19.36 -16.66
CA ARG A 293 19.20 20.72 -17.25
C ARG A 293 18.54 20.82 -18.62
N GLU A 294 18.02 19.74 -19.17
CA GLU A 294 17.23 19.76 -20.40
C GLU A 294 15.91 20.51 -20.22
N GLU A 295 15.43 21.06 -21.33
CA GLU A 295 14.13 21.72 -21.45
C GLU A 295 12.98 20.72 -21.27
N THR A 296 11.98 21.11 -20.47
CA THR A 296 10.81 20.31 -20.16
C THR A 296 9.62 21.20 -19.72
N MET A 297 8.46 20.58 -19.52
CA MET A 297 7.25 21.23 -19.01
C MET A 297 6.79 20.51 -17.74
N ILE A 298 6.77 21.20 -16.60
CA ILE A 298 6.37 20.65 -15.30
C ILE A 298 5.28 21.54 -14.69
N PRO A 299 4.00 21.29 -15.03
CA PRO A 299 2.87 22.11 -14.61
C PRO A 299 2.46 21.76 -13.17
N LEU A 300 3.05 22.44 -12.20
CA LEU A 300 2.82 22.21 -10.77
C LEU A 300 2.75 23.55 -10.01
N ALA A 301 1.86 23.61 -9.02
CA ALA A 301 1.60 24.83 -8.26
C ALA A 301 2.83 25.32 -7.45
N GLY A 302 3.65 24.41 -6.92
CA GLY A 302 4.86 24.75 -6.16
C GLY A 302 5.89 25.51 -7.01
N PRO A 303 6.31 25.00 -8.18
CA PRO A 303 7.05 25.75 -9.19
C PRO A 303 6.44 27.12 -9.53
N ALA A 304 5.16 27.19 -9.88
CA ALA A 304 4.49 28.44 -10.27
C ALA A 304 4.59 29.53 -9.18
N ASN A 305 4.33 29.18 -7.91
CA ASN A 305 4.42 30.13 -6.79
C ASN A 305 5.87 30.59 -6.51
N ARG A 306 6.86 29.70 -6.66
CA ARG A 306 8.28 30.09 -6.51
C ARG A 306 8.75 30.99 -7.65
N GLN A 307 8.35 30.68 -8.87
CA GLN A 307 8.60 31.53 -10.04
C GLN A 307 7.99 32.92 -9.83
N ALA A 308 6.76 32.99 -9.32
CA ALA A 308 6.07 34.26 -9.06
C ALA A 308 6.86 35.19 -8.14
N ARG A 309 7.42 34.62 -7.05
CA ARG A 309 8.26 35.36 -6.12
C ARG A 309 9.55 35.87 -6.79
N ILE A 310 10.23 35.00 -7.53
CA ILE A 310 11.50 35.33 -8.22
C ILE A 310 11.27 36.40 -9.28
N LEU A 311 10.23 36.23 -10.11
CA LEU A 311 9.89 37.15 -11.19
C LEU A 311 9.57 38.54 -10.66
N ALA A 312 8.76 38.65 -9.59
CA ALA A 312 8.47 39.93 -8.96
C ALA A 312 9.75 40.61 -8.41
N ASN A 313 10.66 39.84 -7.82
CA ASN A 313 11.96 40.37 -7.40
C ASN A 313 12.76 40.88 -8.61
N ASN A 314 12.78 40.13 -9.72
CA ASN A 314 13.52 40.47 -10.93
C ASN A 314 12.98 41.72 -11.62
N ILE A 315 11.66 41.90 -11.67
CA ILE A 315 11.04 43.15 -12.14
C ILE A 315 11.50 44.33 -11.29
N CYS A 316 11.66 44.16 -9.97
CA CYS A 316 12.19 45.18 -9.07
C CYS A 316 13.74 45.30 -9.10
N GLY A 317 14.41 44.67 -10.08
CA GLY A 317 15.86 44.80 -10.29
C GLY A 317 16.72 43.76 -9.57
N ALA A 318 16.11 42.79 -8.87
CA ALA A 318 16.86 41.63 -8.42
C ALA A 318 17.35 40.80 -9.63
N LYS A 319 18.41 40.03 -9.44
CA LYS A 319 18.93 39.10 -10.46
C LYS A 319 18.87 37.69 -9.91
N GLU A 320 17.66 37.24 -9.58
CA GLU A 320 17.40 35.93 -9.02
C GLU A 320 17.09 34.92 -10.13
N ALA A 321 17.95 33.92 -10.28
CA ALA A 321 17.76 32.87 -11.26
C ALA A 321 16.81 31.77 -10.74
N TYR A 322 15.85 31.36 -11.57
CA TYR A 322 15.07 30.15 -11.38
C TYR A 322 15.91 28.92 -11.69
N ARG A 323 16.25 28.15 -10.66
CA ARG A 323 17.19 27.03 -10.78
C ARG A 323 16.58 25.76 -11.39
N GLY A 324 15.41 25.81 -12.00
CA GLY A 324 14.75 24.66 -12.63
C GLY A 324 13.94 23.77 -11.67
N SER A 325 13.20 22.82 -12.26
CA SER A 325 12.19 21.98 -11.60
C SER A 325 12.63 20.52 -11.49
N GLN A 326 12.39 19.88 -10.34
CA GLN A 326 12.61 18.43 -10.15
C GLN A 326 11.39 17.58 -10.46
N GLY A 327 10.21 18.18 -10.62
CA GLY A 327 8.96 17.42 -10.75
C GLY A 327 8.50 16.74 -9.46
N THR A 328 8.90 17.24 -8.27
CA THR A 328 8.38 16.71 -7.00
C THR A 328 6.86 16.82 -6.96
N SER A 329 6.19 15.69 -6.80
CA SER A 329 4.73 15.57 -6.86
C SER A 329 4.23 14.51 -5.88
N VAL A 330 2.99 14.67 -5.42
CA VAL A 330 2.31 13.74 -4.51
C VAL A 330 0.83 13.69 -4.84
N ALA A 331 0.23 12.51 -4.72
CA ALA A 331 -1.21 12.28 -4.86
C ALA A 331 -1.70 11.33 -3.77
N LYS A 332 -2.94 11.54 -3.33
CA LYS A 332 -3.72 10.52 -2.64
C LYS A 332 -4.35 9.61 -3.69
N VAL A 333 -4.24 8.30 -3.46
CA VAL A 333 -4.79 7.25 -4.30
C VAL A 333 -5.54 6.30 -3.37
N PHE A 334 -6.81 6.57 -3.14
CA PHE A 334 -7.64 5.93 -2.11
C PHE A 334 -6.94 5.93 -0.75
N ASP A 335 -6.51 4.77 -0.26
CA ASP A 335 -5.84 4.61 1.03
C ASP A 335 -4.34 4.92 0.98
N LEU A 336 -3.76 5.08 -0.21
CA LEU A 336 -2.33 5.25 -0.40
C LEU A 336 -1.96 6.70 -0.67
N THR A 337 -0.77 7.08 -0.20
CA THR A 337 -0.03 8.23 -0.71
C THR A 337 0.99 7.74 -1.73
N ALA A 338 1.03 8.40 -2.88
CA ALA A 338 2.02 8.18 -3.92
C ALA A 338 2.78 9.48 -4.16
N ALA A 339 4.09 9.50 -3.91
CA ALA A 339 4.94 10.67 -4.16
C ALA A 339 6.18 10.33 -5.00
N SER A 340 6.66 11.29 -5.79
CA SER A 340 7.86 11.13 -6.63
C SER A 340 8.65 12.42 -6.74
N THR A 341 9.96 12.32 -7.05
CA THR A 341 10.84 13.46 -7.35
C THR A 341 11.99 13.04 -8.26
N GLY A 342 12.45 13.94 -9.13
CA GLY A 342 13.55 13.68 -10.06
C GLY A 342 13.13 12.79 -11.24
N TYR A 343 14.07 12.00 -11.76
CA TYR A 343 13.81 11.07 -12.86
C TYR A 343 13.24 9.74 -12.38
N ASN A 344 12.41 9.13 -13.22
CA ASN A 344 12.11 7.70 -13.17
C ASN A 344 13.01 6.92 -14.16
N GLU A 345 13.01 5.59 -14.09
CA GLU A 345 13.88 4.80 -14.96
C GLU A 345 13.51 4.94 -16.44
N LYS A 346 12.21 5.05 -16.75
CA LYS A 346 11.73 5.26 -18.13
C LYS A 346 12.31 6.53 -18.75
N ALA A 347 12.36 7.63 -18.00
CA ALA A 347 12.92 8.89 -18.45
C ALA A 347 14.44 8.82 -18.68
N LEU A 348 15.17 8.08 -17.84
CA LEU A 348 16.62 7.87 -18.03
C LEU A 348 16.88 6.98 -19.26
N LYS A 349 16.14 5.88 -19.41
CA LYS A 349 16.23 4.98 -20.58
C LYS A 349 15.88 5.71 -21.88
N ALA A 350 14.87 6.57 -21.89
CA ALA A 350 14.51 7.39 -23.05
C ALA A 350 15.61 8.38 -23.47
N LYS A 351 16.54 8.71 -22.57
CA LYS A 351 17.74 9.51 -22.86
C LYS A 351 18.93 8.68 -23.33
N GLY A 352 18.77 7.36 -23.49
CA GLY A 352 19.83 6.45 -23.89
C GLY A 352 20.73 5.99 -22.76
N LEU A 353 20.37 6.23 -21.49
CA LEU A 353 21.10 5.70 -20.35
C LEU A 353 20.69 4.25 -20.08
N GLU A 354 21.66 3.41 -19.75
CA GLU A 354 21.48 1.99 -19.51
C GLU A 354 21.52 1.66 -18.01
N LYS A 355 20.56 0.86 -17.53
CA LYS A 355 20.53 0.40 -16.13
C LYS A 355 21.72 -0.55 -15.85
N LYS A 356 22.29 -0.48 -14.65
CA LYS A 356 23.51 -1.17 -14.19
C LYS A 356 24.81 -0.76 -14.90
N LYS A 357 24.76 0.27 -15.75
CA LYS A 357 25.91 0.83 -16.47
C LYS A 357 26.05 2.33 -16.24
N ASP A 358 24.98 3.08 -16.45
CA ASP A 358 24.96 4.54 -16.27
C ASP A 358 24.17 4.95 -15.02
N PHE A 359 23.17 4.15 -14.65
CA PHE A 359 22.39 4.34 -13.43
C PHE A 359 21.92 3.00 -12.86
N ASP A 360 21.52 2.97 -11.60
CA ASP A 360 20.86 1.84 -10.99
C ASP A 360 19.74 2.30 -10.04
N SER A 361 18.97 1.36 -9.51
CA SER A 361 17.92 1.65 -8.54
C SER A 361 17.84 0.58 -7.45
N VAL A 362 17.39 1.00 -6.26
CA VAL A 362 17.04 0.09 -5.18
C VAL A 362 15.62 0.30 -4.74
N ILE A 363 14.97 -0.79 -4.34
CA ILE A 363 13.64 -0.76 -3.75
C ILE A 363 13.64 -1.40 -2.37
N THR A 364 13.02 -0.70 -1.42
CA THR A 364 12.90 -1.13 -0.02
C THR A 364 11.45 -1.08 0.41
N ILE A 365 11.00 -2.07 1.18
CA ILE A 365 9.67 -2.10 1.79
C ILE A 365 9.86 -2.11 3.30
N LEU A 366 9.51 -1.01 3.95
CA LEU A 366 9.75 -0.76 5.37
C LEU A 366 8.51 -0.14 6.02
N ARG A 367 8.45 -0.13 7.35
CA ARG A 367 7.36 0.53 8.08
C ARG A 367 7.57 2.04 8.14
N SER A 368 6.47 2.81 8.21
CA SER A 368 6.48 4.28 8.33
C SER A 368 7.16 4.73 9.63
N HIS A 369 7.01 3.96 10.71
CA HIS A 369 7.68 4.17 11.99
C HIS A 369 7.97 2.85 12.72
N ALA A 370 8.39 2.93 13.98
CA ALA A 370 8.86 1.79 14.77
C ALA A 370 7.78 0.69 14.86
N GLY A 371 8.13 -0.53 14.47
CA GLY A 371 7.15 -1.63 14.33
C GLY A 371 6.50 -2.12 15.62
N TYR A 372 7.03 -1.76 16.79
CA TYR A 372 6.42 -2.04 18.09
C TYR A 372 5.43 -0.95 18.53
N TYR A 373 5.38 0.19 17.83
CA TYR A 373 4.41 1.24 18.08
C TYR A 373 3.18 1.03 17.18
N PRO A 374 1.95 1.30 17.68
CA PRO A 374 0.72 1.08 16.91
C PRO A 374 0.71 1.79 15.53
N ALA A 375 -0.10 1.29 14.60
CA ALA A 375 -0.29 1.89 13.27
C ALA A 375 0.98 1.98 12.38
N ALA A 376 2.02 1.18 12.63
CA ALA A 376 3.24 1.16 11.82
C ALA A 376 3.00 0.45 10.46
N LEU A 377 2.64 1.23 9.45
CA LEU A 377 2.19 0.72 8.15
C LEU A 377 3.34 0.64 7.14
N PRO A 378 3.30 -0.28 6.17
CA PRO A 378 4.36 -0.39 5.19
C PRO A 378 4.33 0.76 4.18
N LEU A 379 5.53 1.15 3.75
CA LEU A 379 5.79 2.01 2.60
C LEU A 379 6.90 1.38 1.76
N THR A 380 6.73 1.50 0.45
CA THR A 380 7.71 1.10 -0.55
C THR A 380 8.42 2.34 -1.05
N LEU A 381 9.74 2.33 -0.98
CA LEU A 381 10.59 3.42 -1.45
C LEU A 381 11.57 2.90 -2.49
N LYS A 382 11.54 3.50 -3.68
CA LYS A 382 12.48 3.29 -4.77
C LYS A 382 13.39 4.51 -4.91
N VAL A 383 14.70 4.30 -4.92
CA VAL A 383 15.72 5.35 -5.10
C VAL A 383 16.55 5.03 -6.32
N ILE A 384 16.71 6.00 -7.21
CA ILE A 384 17.42 5.90 -8.49
C ILE A 384 18.66 6.80 -8.41
N TYR A 385 19.82 6.27 -8.80
CA TYR A 385 21.12 6.93 -8.65
C TYR A 385 22.06 6.61 -9.81
N ASP A 386 23.04 7.48 -10.10
CA ASP A 386 24.12 7.16 -11.06
C ASP A 386 25.18 6.25 -10.43
N MET A 387 26.11 5.73 -11.24
CA MET A 387 27.12 4.79 -10.73
C MET A 387 28.14 5.42 -9.78
N GLU A 388 28.21 6.76 -9.72
CA GLU A 388 28.95 7.54 -8.73
C GLU A 388 28.15 7.77 -7.43
N GLY A 389 26.89 7.32 -7.39
CA GLY A 389 26.01 7.41 -6.23
C GLY A 389 25.25 8.73 -6.11
N LYS A 390 25.28 9.63 -7.09
CA LYS A 390 24.43 10.83 -7.08
C LYS A 390 22.98 10.44 -7.24
N ILE A 391 22.10 11.06 -6.46
CA ILE A 391 20.67 10.76 -6.50
C ILE A 391 20.05 11.39 -7.77
N LEU A 392 19.42 10.56 -8.60
CA LEU A 392 18.74 10.96 -9.83
C LEU A 392 17.22 11.05 -9.67
N GLY A 393 16.64 10.33 -8.73
CA GLY A 393 15.21 10.40 -8.43
C GLY A 393 14.78 9.44 -7.34
N ALA A 394 13.54 9.58 -6.89
CA ALA A 394 12.91 8.67 -5.94
C ALA A 394 11.39 8.61 -6.12
N GLN A 395 10.83 7.46 -5.76
CA GLN A 395 9.39 7.17 -5.80
C GLN A 395 8.99 6.49 -4.49
N GLY A 396 7.90 6.93 -3.89
CA GLY A 396 7.37 6.39 -2.64
C GLY A 396 5.89 6.07 -2.78
N VAL A 397 5.47 4.89 -2.35
CA VAL A 397 4.06 4.47 -2.31
C VAL A 397 3.80 3.75 -1.00
N GLY A 398 2.78 4.16 -0.25
CA GLY A 398 2.48 3.59 1.06
C GLY A 398 1.32 4.28 1.75
N TYR A 399 0.91 3.74 2.90
CA TYR A 399 -0.24 4.25 3.65
C TYR A 399 0.08 5.47 4.51
N ASP A 400 1.34 5.64 4.89
CA ASP A 400 1.75 6.67 5.84
C ASP A 400 3.22 7.08 5.65
N GLY A 401 3.51 8.35 5.94
CA GLY A 401 4.84 8.94 5.96
C GLY A 401 5.61 8.92 4.64
N VAL A 402 4.93 8.79 3.50
CA VAL A 402 5.53 8.76 2.14
C VAL A 402 6.02 10.14 1.71
N ASP A 403 5.16 11.14 1.88
CA ASP A 403 5.44 12.57 1.67
C ASP A 403 6.75 13.00 2.36
N LYS A 404 6.90 12.66 3.65
CA LYS A 404 8.12 12.95 4.43
C LYS A 404 9.38 12.40 3.78
N ARG A 405 9.35 11.16 3.28
CA ARG A 405 10.54 10.51 2.70
C ARG A 405 10.90 11.15 1.36
N ILE A 406 9.90 11.46 0.54
CA ILE A 406 10.13 12.14 -0.73
C ILE A 406 10.60 13.58 -0.53
N ASP A 407 10.10 14.31 0.48
CA ASP A 407 10.58 15.65 0.80
C ASP A 407 12.05 15.66 1.25
N VAL A 408 12.45 14.70 2.09
CA VAL A 408 13.86 14.53 2.50
C VAL A 408 14.75 14.25 1.29
N ILE A 409 14.36 13.32 0.41
CA ILE A 409 15.17 12.98 -0.77
C ILE A 409 15.15 14.10 -1.81
N ALA A 410 14.02 14.78 -2.02
CA ALA A 410 13.94 15.95 -2.89
C ALA A 410 14.87 17.07 -2.41
N THR A 411 15.00 17.25 -1.09
CA THR A 411 15.93 18.17 -0.46
C THR A 411 17.38 17.74 -0.67
N ALA A 412 17.70 16.46 -0.47
CA ALA A 412 19.04 15.92 -0.75
C ALA A 412 19.44 16.15 -2.23
N ILE A 413 18.54 15.84 -3.17
CA ILE A 413 18.76 16.12 -4.61
C ILE A 413 19.04 17.61 -4.83
N ARG A 414 18.28 18.54 -4.19
CA ARG A 414 18.55 19.99 -4.30
C ARG A 414 19.93 20.37 -3.83
N PHE A 415 20.47 19.72 -2.81
CA PHE A 415 21.84 19.94 -2.35
C PHE A 415 22.89 19.10 -3.09
N LYS A 416 22.49 18.45 -4.20
CA LYS A 416 23.34 17.56 -5.00
C LYS A 416 23.87 16.36 -4.20
N GLY A 417 23.09 15.90 -3.23
CA GLY A 417 23.45 14.80 -2.36
C GLY A 417 23.55 13.46 -3.09
N THR A 418 24.27 12.54 -2.47
CA THR A 418 24.56 11.20 -2.95
C THR A 418 23.93 10.14 -2.05
N ILE A 419 24.09 8.87 -2.41
CA ILE A 419 23.74 7.71 -1.58
C ILE A 419 24.50 7.75 -0.24
N ASP A 420 25.71 8.29 -0.21
CA ASP A 420 26.46 8.48 1.05
C ASP A 420 25.74 9.44 1.98
N ASP A 421 25.27 10.58 1.48
CA ASP A 421 24.52 11.53 2.29
C ASP A 421 23.25 10.89 2.86
N LEU A 422 22.53 10.06 2.08
CA LEU A 422 21.32 9.38 2.58
C LEU A 422 21.62 8.45 3.77
N LYS A 423 22.80 7.81 3.81
CA LYS A 423 23.22 6.99 4.96
C LYS A 423 23.42 7.83 6.22
N ASP A 424 23.99 9.02 6.05
CA ASP A 424 24.46 9.88 7.14
C ASP A 424 23.39 10.85 7.68
N LEU A 425 22.25 10.98 6.99
CA LEU A 425 21.14 11.82 7.44
C LEU A 425 20.68 11.47 8.86
N GLU A 426 20.86 12.41 9.79
CA GLU A 426 20.31 12.36 11.14
C GLU A 426 18.87 12.91 11.14
N LEU A 427 17.89 12.02 11.05
CA LEU A 427 16.47 12.37 10.99
C LEU A 427 15.81 12.25 12.35
N ALA A 428 14.75 13.04 12.57
CA ALA A 428 14.00 13.03 13.83
C ALA A 428 13.40 11.64 14.11
N TYR A 429 13.77 11.07 15.25
CA TYR A 429 13.30 9.76 15.70
C TYR A 429 12.62 9.82 17.07
N ALA A 430 11.36 9.42 17.07
CA ALA A 430 10.69 8.79 18.20
C ALA A 430 9.73 7.72 17.64
N PRO A 431 9.30 6.73 18.45
CA PRO A 431 8.50 5.60 17.97
C PRO A 431 7.26 5.93 17.12
N PRO A 432 6.49 7.02 17.39
CA PRO A 432 5.34 7.39 16.57
C PRO A 432 5.66 7.95 15.19
N TYR A 433 6.90 8.35 14.93
CA TYR A 433 7.25 9.14 13.73
C TYR A 433 8.23 8.44 12.81
N SER A 434 9.16 7.65 13.35
CA SER A 434 10.15 6.95 12.55
C SER A 434 10.69 5.71 13.27
N SER A 435 11.73 5.11 12.71
CA SER A 435 12.57 4.08 13.31
C SER A 435 13.96 4.65 13.57
N ALA A 436 14.76 3.97 14.40
CA ALA A 436 16.15 4.38 14.67
C ALA A 436 17.02 4.50 13.39
N LYS A 437 16.61 3.82 12.32
CA LYS A 437 17.08 4.04 10.95
C LYS A 437 15.86 4.32 10.10
N ASP A 438 15.75 5.53 9.55
CA ASP A 438 14.61 5.89 8.71
C ASP A 438 14.64 5.07 7.41
N PRO A 439 13.49 4.82 6.76
CA PRO A 439 13.45 4.30 5.40
C PRO A 439 14.39 4.98 4.41
N VAL A 440 14.66 6.29 4.55
CA VAL A 440 15.69 6.98 3.73
C VAL A 440 17.09 6.43 4.01
N ASN A 441 17.49 6.30 5.27
CA ASN A 441 18.80 5.74 5.62
C ASN A 441 18.92 4.30 5.13
N MET A 442 17.86 3.51 5.29
CA MET A 442 17.82 2.13 4.83
C MET A 442 17.96 2.00 3.31
N ALA A 443 17.33 2.87 2.53
CA ALA A 443 17.54 2.93 1.09
C ALA A 443 19.00 3.28 0.75
N GLY A 444 19.60 4.24 1.46
CA GLY A 444 21.02 4.58 1.36
C GLY A 444 21.95 3.39 1.64
N PHE A 445 21.69 2.64 2.73
CA PHE A 445 22.48 1.43 3.04
C PHE A 445 22.33 0.33 1.98
N VAL A 446 21.13 0.13 1.44
CA VAL A 446 20.91 -0.89 0.41
C VAL A 446 21.61 -0.49 -0.90
N ALA A 447 21.48 0.76 -1.33
CA ALA A 447 22.16 1.29 -2.51
C ALA A 447 23.69 1.23 -2.38
N ASP A 448 24.26 1.61 -1.23
CA ASP A 448 25.70 1.49 -0.97
C ASP A 448 26.18 0.03 -1.06
N ASN A 449 25.41 -0.91 -0.52
CA ASN A 449 25.78 -2.33 -0.61
C ASN A 449 25.81 -2.83 -2.06
N VAL A 450 24.94 -2.31 -2.93
CA VAL A 450 24.95 -2.63 -4.37
C VAL A 450 26.14 -1.95 -5.06
N LEU A 451 26.30 -0.63 -4.91
CA LEU A 451 27.37 0.16 -5.52
C LEU A 451 28.78 -0.37 -5.17
N THR A 452 28.98 -0.77 -3.91
CA THR A 452 30.28 -1.27 -3.43
C THR A 452 30.49 -2.77 -3.67
N GLY A 453 29.56 -3.46 -4.34
CA GLY A 453 29.65 -4.89 -4.62
C GLY A 453 29.51 -5.80 -3.39
N ARG A 454 29.07 -5.26 -2.25
CA ARG A 454 28.79 -6.05 -1.03
C ARG A 454 27.52 -6.89 -1.17
N MET A 455 26.64 -6.56 -2.11
CA MET A 455 25.46 -7.33 -2.46
C MET A 455 25.23 -7.25 -3.97
N GLY A 456 25.18 -8.40 -4.65
CA GLY A 456 24.62 -8.45 -6.00
C GLY A 456 23.10 -8.27 -5.94
N SER A 457 22.51 -7.53 -6.88
CA SER A 457 21.08 -7.29 -6.98
C SER A 457 20.49 -7.87 -8.25
N ILE A 458 19.21 -8.23 -8.18
CA ILE A 458 18.38 -8.57 -9.33
C ILE A 458 17.00 -7.92 -9.15
N ASP A 459 16.46 -7.40 -10.24
CA ASP A 459 15.12 -6.83 -10.29
C ASP A 459 14.06 -7.90 -10.58
N TRP A 460 12.80 -7.52 -10.44
CA TRP A 460 11.66 -8.41 -10.59
C TRP A 460 11.49 -8.92 -12.03
N ASP A 461 11.80 -8.09 -13.04
CA ASP A 461 11.64 -8.37 -14.46
C ASP A 461 12.74 -9.29 -15.01
N GLU A 462 13.94 -9.22 -14.44
CA GLU A 462 15.05 -10.11 -14.79
C GLU A 462 14.77 -11.59 -14.45
N ILE A 463 13.90 -11.87 -13.47
CA ILE A 463 13.57 -13.25 -13.04
C ILE A 463 13.04 -14.08 -14.21
N ALA A 464 12.24 -13.50 -15.10
CA ALA A 464 11.65 -14.20 -16.25
C ALA A 464 12.70 -14.62 -17.30
N THR A 465 13.89 -14.03 -17.26
CA THR A 465 14.96 -14.25 -18.24
C THR A 465 16.09 -15.15 -17.74
N LEU A 466 15.99 -15.66 -16.49
CA LEU A 466 17.01 -16.50 -15.90
C LEU A 466 17.09 -17.88 -16.58
N ASP A 467 18.31 -18.35 -16.83
CA ASP A 467 18.55 -19.71 -17.35
C ASP A 467 18.65 -20.71 -16.17
N PRO A 468 17.73 -21.68 -16.05
CA PRO A 468 17.75 -22.68 -14.98
C PRO A 468 18.98 -23.61 -14.98
N LYS A 469 19.73 -23.65 -16.10
CA LYS A 469 20.99 -24.42 -16.18
C LYS A 469 22.13 -23.73 -15.45
N THR A 470 22.15 -22.41 -15.44
CA THR A 470 23.24 -21.60 -14.87
C THR A 470 22.84 -20.93 -13.55
N THR A 471 21.54 -20.91 -13.22
CA THR A 471 20.99 -20.24 -12.03
C THR A 471 20.12 -21.18 -11.20
N GLN A 472 19.97 -20.87 -9.91
CA GLN A 472 19.05 -21.54 -8.99
C GLN A 472 18.35 -20.50 -8.10
N LEU A 473 17.02 -20.60 -7.98
CA LEU A 473 16.24 -19.73 -7.10
C LEU A 473 16.21 -20.30 -5.68
N LEU A 474 16.44 -19.44 -4.68
CA LEU A 474 16.46 -19.80 -3.27
C LEU A 474 15.47 -18.92 -2.48
N ASP A 475 14.43 -19.55 -1.96
CA ASP A 475 13.47 -18.97 -1.03
C ASP A 475 13.93 -19.19 0.41
N VAL A 476 14.24 -18.10 1.12
CA VAL A 476 14.68 -18.15 2.53
C VAL A 476 13.61 -17.73 3.54
N ARG A 477 12.35 -17.65 3.10
CA ARG A 477 11.20 -17.44 3.99
C ARG A 477 10.90 -18.68 4.83
N GLU A 478 10.09 -18.52 5.87
CA GLU A 478 9.56 -19.67 6.61
C GLU A 478 8.50 -20.40 5.75
N ALA A 479 8.12 -21.63 6.14
CA ALA A 479 7.24 -22.48 5.34
C ALA A 479 5.85 -21.88 5.15
N GLU A 480 5.32 -21.24 6.19
CA GLU A 480 3.99 -20.63 6.23
C GLU A 480 3.87 -19.47 5.23
N GLU A 481 4.94 -18.69 5.05
CA GLU A 481 4.98 -17.62 4.07
C GLU A 481 5.02 -18.15 2.63
N ARG A 482 5.61 -19.33 2.43
CA ARG A 482 5.74 -19.98 1.13
C ARG A 482 4.41 -20.53 0.63
N GLU A 483 3.52 -20.94 1.54
CA GLU A 483 2.15 -21.37 1.21
C GLU A 483 1.29 -20.25 0.62
N LEU A 484 1.61 -18.99 0.90
CA LEU A 484 0.94 -17.82 0.30
C LEU A 484 1.39 -17.53 -1.14
N GLY A 485 2.30 -18.34 -1.66
CA GLY A 485 2.87 -18.24 -2.99
C GLY A 485 4.39 -18.18 -2.97
N LYS A 486 4.99 -18.57 -4.11
CA LYS A 486 6.43 -18.66 -4.33
C LYS A 486 6.79 -18.32 -5.78
N ILE A 487 8.08 -18.17 -6.05
CA ILE A 487 8.61 -18.13 -7.41
C ILE A 487 8.98 -19.57 -7.78
N ASP A 488 8.47 -20.07 -8.91
CA ASP A 488 8.74 -21.44 -9.34
C ASP A 488 9.72 -21.46 -10.54
N PRO A 489 10.67 -22.41 -10.57
CA PRO A 489 11.02 -23.37 -9.50
C PRO A 489 11.99 -22.75 -8.47
N SER A 490 11.67 -22.77 -7.18
CA SER A 490 12.59 -22.35 -6.10
C SER A 490 12.89 -23.44 -5.07
N ILE A 491 14.14 -23.52 -4.64
CA ILE A 491 14.61 -24.31 -3.50
C ILE A 491 14.20 -23.58 -2.21
N HIS A 492 13.70 -24.32 -1.21
CA HIS A 492 13.28 -23.74 0.06
C HIS A 492 14.22 -24.09 1.20
N ILE A 493 14.91 -23.07 1.71
CA ILE A 493 15.79 -23.20 2.89
C ILE A 493 15.58 -21.96 3.77
N PRO A 494 14.76 -22.05 4.83
CA PRO A 494 14.55 -20.92 5.74
C PRO A 494 15.86 -20.33 6.25
N ILE A 495 15.91 -19.00 6.39
CA ILE A 495 17.15 -18.26 6.70
C ILE A 495 17.88 -18.78 7.94
N ASN A 496 17.12 -19.22 8.96
CA ASN A 496 17.65 -19.75 10.21
C ASN A 496 18.32 -21.12 10.05
N SER A 497 17.90 -21.88 9.04
CA SER A 497 18.44 -23.19 8.69
C SER A 497 19.53 -23.12 7.61
N LEU A 498 19.62 -22.01 6.88
CA LEU A 498 20.51 -21.84 5.73
C LEU A 498 21.94 -22.29 6.01
N ARG A 499 22.55 -21.85 7.13
CA ARG A 499 23.95 -22.20 7.47
C ARG A 499 24.21 -23.70 7.58
N LYS A 500 23.22 -24.47 8.04
CA LYS A 500 23.34 -25.93 8.20
C LYS A 500 23.06 -26.68 6.89
N ARG A 501 22.31 -26.05 5.98
CA ARG A 501 21.79 -26.63 4.74
C ARG A 501 22.43 -26.05 3.48
N ILE A 502 23.54 -25.32 3.59
CA ILE A 502 24.27 -24.75 2.44
C ILE A 502 24.67 -25.83 1.42
N GLY A 503 24.98 -27.04 1.89
CA GLY A 503 25.37 -28.15 1.02
C GLY A 503 24.27 -28.66 0.07
N GLU A 504 23.02 -28.20 0.23
CA GLU A 504 21.92 -28.50 -0.69
C GLU A 504 21.94 -27.61 -1.95
N LEU A 505 22.75 -26.55 -1.94
CA LEU A 505 22.87 -25.62 -3.07
C LEU A 505 24.03 -26.04 -3.97
N ASP A 506 23.79 -25.93 -5.28
CA ASP A 506 24.81 -26.19 -6.29
C ASP A 506 25.81 -25.02 -6.33
N LYS A 507 27.11 -25.26 -6.16
CA LYS A 507 28.10 -24.17 -6.13
C LYS A 507 28.46 -23.65 -7.53
N ASP A 508 28.17 -24.43 -8.57
CA ASP A 508 28.46 -24.07 -9.96
C ASP A 508 27.37 -23.16 -10.56
N LYS A 509 26.20 -23.10 -9.93
CA LYS A 509 25.09 -22.23 -10.31
C LYS A 509 25.06 -20.94 -9.49
N GLU A 510 24.74 -19.84 -10.16
CA GLU A 510 24.45 -18.58 -9.46
C GLU A 510 23.17 -18.71 -8.63
N VAL A 511 23.22 -18.30 -7.37
CA VAL A 511 22.07 -18.31 -6.46
C VAL A 511 21.31 -17.00 -6.58
N ILE A 512 20.04 -17.07 -6.97
CA ILE A 512 19.11 -15.97 -6.92
C ILE A 512 18.27 -16.10 -5.66
N ILE A 513 18.64 -15.34 -4.63
CA ILE A 513 18.03 -15.45 -3.31
C ILE A 513 16.91 -14.41 -3.13
N TYR A 514 15.81 -14.81 -2.50
CA TYR A 514 14.75 -13.90 -2.12
C TYR A 514 14.13 -14.26 -0.76
N CYS A 515 13.53 -13.24 -0.14
CA CYS A 515 12.61 -13.41 0.98
C CYS A 515 11.34 -12.60 0.74
N ALA A 516 10.53 -12.30 1.77
CA ALA A 516 9.33 -11.47 1.60
C ALA A 516 9.64 -10.06 1.05
N VAL A 517 10.54 -9.32 1.71
CA VAL A 517 10.82 -7.89 1.43
C VAL A 517 12.29 -7.57 1.12
N GLY A 518 13.11 -8.58 0.82
CA GLY A 518 14.55 -8.44 0.50
C GLY A 518 15.53 -8.44 1.69
N ILE A 519 15.10 -8.16 2.92
CA ILE A 519 16.00 -8.05 4.10
C ILE A 519 16.66 -9.40 4.48
N ARG A 520 15.85 -10.45 4.68
CA ARG A 520 16.38 -11.80 5.00
C ARG A 520 17.14 -12.40 3.81
N GLY A 521 16.73 -12.05 2.60
CA GLY A 521 17.46 -12.38 1.37
C GLY A 521 18.87 -11.78 1.36
N TYR A 522 19.03 -10.51 1.73
CA TYR A 522 20.34 -9.88 1.91
C TYR A 522 21.22 -10.62 2.94
N ILE A 523 20.65 -10.97 4.10
CA ILE A 523 21.39 -11.73 5.14
C ILE A 523 21.87 -13.07 4.56
N GLY A 524 21.01 -13.79 3.85
CA GLY A 524 21.35 -15.03 3.19
C GLY A 524 22.41 -14.84 2.10
N ALA A 525 22.31 -13.78 1.30
CA ALA A 525 23.30 -13.42 0.29
C ALA A 525 24.69 -13.21 0.91
N ARG A 526 24.77 -12.44 2.00
CA ARG A 526 26.04 -12.22 2.72
C ARG A 526 26.62 -13.50 3.31
N ILE A 527 25.80 -14.43 3.78
CA ILE A 527 26.25 -15.75 4.25
C ILE A 527 26.85 -16.55 3.09
N LEU A 528 26.14 -16.64 1.97
CA LEU A 528 26.52 -17.46 0.82
C LEU A 528 27.74 -16.89 0.07
N MET A 529 27.82 -15.58 -0.12
CA MET A 529 28.99 -14.91 -0.74
C MET A 529 30.28 -15.20 0.04
N GLN A 530 30.23 -15.16 1.37
CA GLN A 530 31.38 -15.50 2.22
C GLN A 530 31.75 -17.00 2.21
N LYS A 531 30.88 -17.85 1.66
CA LYS A 531 31.15 -19.28 1.41
C LYS A 531 31.55 -19.55 -0.05
N GLY A 532 31.74 -18.50 -0.85
CA GLY A 532 32.21 -18.55 -2.22
C GLY A 532 31.12 -18.86 -3.26
N PHE A 533 29.84 -18.61 -2.94
CA PHE A 533 28.77 -18.64 -3.93
C PHE A 533 28.70 -17.31 -4.69
N LYS A 534 28.31 -17.37 -5.97
CA LYS A 534 27.82 -16.21 -6.72
C LYS A 534 26.35 -16.00 -6.37
N VAL A 535 25.99 -14.81 -5.90
CA VAL A 535 24.65 -14.56 -5.36
C VAL A 535 24.12 -13.19 -5.76
N ARG A 536 22.87 -13.15 -6.21
CA ARG A 536 22.10 -11.91 -6.37
C ARG A 536 20.83 -11.97 -5.53
N ASN A 537 20.54 -10.89 -4.81
CA ASN A 537 19.36 -10.75 -3.97
C ASN A 537 18.24 -10.02 -4.72
N LEU A 538 17.03 -10.57 -4.69
CA LEU A 538 15.85 -9.95 -5.29
C LEU A 538 15.44 -8.71 -4.50
N LEU A 539 15.58 -7.54 -5.12
CA LEU A 539 15.20 -6.25 -4.51
C LEU A 539 13.68 -6.21 -4.28
N GLY A 540 13.27 -5.74 -3.11
CA GLY A 540 11.85 -5.72 -2.70
C GLY A 540 11.24 -7.11 -2.38
N GLY A 541 11.95 -8.20 -2.69
CA GLY A 541 11.55 -9.58 -2.38
C GLY A 541 10.28 -10.04 -3.11
N TYR A 542 9.70 -11.15 -2.61
CA TYR A 542 8.50 -11.77 -3.18
C TYR A 542 7.28 -10.84 -3.17
N THR A 543 7.14 -9.98 -2.15
CA THR A 543 6.03 -9.04 -2.06
C THR A 543 6.02 -8.06 -3.23
N HIS A 544 7.18 -7.51 -3.59
CA HIS A 544 7.31 -6.63 -4.76
C HIS A 544 7.11 -7.41 -6.06
N TYR A 545 7.83 -8.53 -6.20
CA TYR A 545 7.75 -9.37 -7.40
C TYR A 545 6.32 -9.78 -7.75
N ARG A 546 5.56 -10.30 -6.78
CA ARG A 546 4.17 -10.76 -6.98
C ARG A 546 3.26 -9.64 -7.49
N ARG A 547 3.45 -8.41 -6.99
CA ARG A 547 2.70 -7.24 -7.45
C ARG A 547 3.12 -6.85 -8.86
N ALA A 548 4.43 -6.81 -9.11
CA ALA A 548 4.99 -6.38 -10.37
C ALA A 548 4.57 -7.26 -11.56
N ILE A 549 4.36 -8.57 -11.35
CA ILE A 549 3.98 -9.51 -12.41
C ILE A 549 2.46 -9.76 -12.53
N LYS A 550 1.66 -9.22 -11.62
CA LYS A 550 0.22 -9.49 -11.62
C LYS A 550 -0.47 -8.59 -12.64
N ASP A 551 -1.38 -9.18 -13.42
CA ASP A 551 -2.25 -8.45 -14.32
C ASP A 551 -3.47 -7.94 -13.56
N TYR A 552 -3.61 -6.61 -13.47
CA TYR A 552 -4.74 -5.94 -12.82
C TYR A 552 -5.74 -5.36 -13.85
N SER A 553 -5.56 -5.66 -15.15
CA SER A 553 -6.50 -5.23 -16.19
C SER A 553 -7.84 -5.98 -16.08
N LEU A 554 -8.89 -5.30 -16.51
CA LEU A 554 -10.26 -5.80 -16.60
C LEU A 554 -10.39 -6.94 -17.63
N LYS A 555 -10.05 -8.17 -17.22
CA LYS A 555 -10.39 -9.39 -17.97
C LYS A 555 -11.71 -9.97 -17.40
N ASP A 556 -12.74 -9.90 -18.23
CA ASP A 556 -14.09 -10.49 -18.10
C ASP A 556 -15.14 -9.80 -17.19
N VAL A 557 -15.88 -8.86 -17.79
CA VAL A 557 -17.14 -8.27 -17.29
C VAL A 557 -18.33 -9.25 -17.45
N LEU A 558 -18.14 -10.54 -17.16
CA LEU A 558 -19.24 -11.52 -17.13
C LEU A 558 -19.53 -12.08 -15.73
N GLY A 559 -18.82 -11.62 -14.69
CA GLY A 559 -19.05 -12.04 -13.30
C GLY A 559 -19.70 -11.01 -12.38
N ILE A 560 -19.67 -9.72 -12.73
CA ILE A 560 -19.99 -8.64 -11.78
C ILE A 560 -21.50 -8.32 -11.72
N GLN A 561 -22.26 -8.63 -12.77
CA GLN A 561 -23.73 -8.51 -12.74
C GLN A 561 -24.38 -9.45 -11.71
N ASN A 562 -23.72 -10.54 -11.30
CA ASN A 562 -24.22 -11.44 -10.25
C ASN A 562 -23.77 -11.04 -8.83
N ALA A 563 -22.82 -10.13 -8.68
CA ALA A 563 -22.35 -9.66 -7.37
C ALA A 563 -23.09 -8.39 -6.89
N MET A 564 -23.50 -7.51 -7.82
CA MET A 564 -24.25 -6.29 -7.48
C MET A 564 -25.73 -6.55 -7.18
N SER A 565 -26.33 -7.62 -7.71
CA SER A 565 -27.72 -7.98 -7.36
C SER A 565 -27.89 -8.53 -5.93
N TYR A 566 -26.78 -8.79 -5.23
CA TYR A 566 -26.78 -9.15 -3.79
C TYR A 566 -26.53 -7.95 -2.86
N GLY A 567 -25.98 -6.84 -3.37
CA GLY A 567 -25.60 -5.67 -2.56
C GLY A 567 -26.77 -4.75 -2.20
N ASP A 568 -27.77 -4.64 -3.09
CA ASP A 568 -28.90 -3.72 -2.92
C ASP A 568 -30.05 -4.27 -2.06
N GLN A 569 -29.97 -5.52 -1.59
CA GLN A 569 -30.94 -6.09 -0.64
C GLN A 569 -30.54 -5.98 0.85
N ILE A 570 -29.38 -5.39 1.19
CA ILE A 570 -28.88 -5.34 2.59
C ILE A 570 -28.80 -3.91 3.14
N LYS A 571 -29.75 -3.04 2.78
CA LYS A 571 -29.98 -1.74 3.46
C LYS A 571 -31.27 -1.72 4.29
N GLN A 572 -31.70 -2.86 4.81
CA GLN A 572 -32.73 -2.92 5.84
C GLN A 572 -32.26 -3.71 7.07
N ASN A 573 -32.25 -3.00 8.19
CA ASN A 573 -32.21 -3.46 9.58
C ASN A 573 -31.15 -4.50 9.96
N VAL A 574 -30.02 -4.02 10.49
CA VAL A 574 -29.26 -4.77 11.50
C VAL A 574 -29.24 -3.94 12.79
N GLU A 575 -30.26 -4.17 13.61
CA GLU A 575 -30.20 -3.87 15.05
C GLU A 575 -29.00 -4.59 15.68
N SER A 576 -28.37 -3.89 16.62
CA SER A 576 -27.15 -4.26 17.34
C SER A 576 -27.07 -5.75 17.74
N LYS A 577 -26.13 -6.47 17.14
CA LYS A 577 -25.59 -7.74 17.67
C LYS A 577 -24.19 -7.49 18.22
N ALA A 578 -23.80 -8.18 19.28
CA ALA A 578 -22.54 -7.97 19.99
C ALA A 578 -21.33 -8.01 19.04
N VAL A 579 -20.55 -6.92 19.03
CA VAL A 579 -19.33 -6.77 18.22
C VAL A 579 -18.12 -7.02 19.12
N ILE A 580 -17.36 -8.09 18.87
CA ILE A 580 -16.11 -8.36 19.58
C ILE A 580 -14.97 -7.72 18.79
N LYS A 581 -14.18 -6.86 19.43
CA LYS A 581 -13.07 -6.13 18.81
C LYS A 581 -11.73 -6.78 19.12
N VAL A 582 -10.87 -6.91 18.11
CA VAL A 582 -9.52 -7.48 18.21
C VAL A 582 -8.53 -6.51 17.59
N ASP A 583 -7.45 -6.23 18.31
CA ASP A 583 -6.32 -5.46 17.80
C ASP A 583 -5.16 -6.39 17.41
N ALA A 584 -4.93 -6.50 16.12
CA ALA A 584 -3.82 -7.22 15.49
C ALA A 584 -2.83 -6.25 14.81
N CYS A 585 -2.81 -4.98 15.21
CA CYS A 585 -1.82 -4.00 14.75
C CYS A 585 -0.39 -4.44 15.11
N GLY A 586 0.57 -4.07 14.26
CA GLY A 586 1.99 -4.44 14.38
C GLY A 586 2.34 -5.83 13.85
N MET A 587 1.36 -6.73 13.71
CA MET A 587 1.54 -8.06 13.13
C MET A 587 1.62 -7.99 11.60
N GLN A 588 2.35 -8.92 10.99
CA GLN A 588 2.40 -9.16 9.54
C GLN A 588 1.84 -10.54 9.24
N CYS A 589 1.38 -10.78 8.00
CA CYS A 589 0.91 -12.08 7.54
C CYS A 589 1.87 -13.22 7.95
N PRO A 590 1.37 -14.31 8.58
CA PRO A 590 -0.04 -14.65 8.79
C PRO A 590 -0.68 -14.16 10.11
N GLY A 591 0.02 -13.35 10.92
CA GLY A 591 -0.38 -12.97 12.28
C GLY A 591 -1.82 -12.46 12.43
N PRO A 592 -2.28 -11.48 11.64
CA PRO A 592 -3.66 -10.99 11.73
C PRO A 592 -4.71 -12.08 11.50
N ILE A 593 -4.53 -12.94 10.49
CA ILE A 593 -5.45 -14.05 10.17
C ILE A 593 -5.46 -15.12 11.26
N MET A 594 -4.32 -15.37 11.90
CA MET A 594 -4.25 -16.28 13.04
C MET A 594 -5.09 -15.76 14.21
N GLU A 595 -5.02 -14.47 14.50
CA GLU A 595 -5.81 -13.86 15.58
C GLU A 595 -7.32 -13.83 15.23
N VAL A 596 -7.67 -13.59 13.96
CA VAL A 596 -9.05 -13.75 13.46
C VAL A 596 -9.57 -15.15 13.68
N ASN A 597 -8.83 -16.17 13.25
CA ASN A 597 -9.27 -17.56 13.37
C ASN A 597 -9.48 -17.94 14.84
N LYS A 598 -8.53 -17.60 15.70
CA LYS A 598 -8.61 -17.84 17.15
C LYS A 598 -9.83 -17.17 17.78
N LYS A 599 -10.11 -15.91 17.43
CA LYS A 599 -11.22 -15.13 18.00
C LYS A 599 -12.58 -15.47 17.38
N MET A 600 -12.62 -15.88 16.11
CA MET A 600 -13.84 -16.34 15.43
C MET A 600 -14.41 -17.64 16.03
N GLN A 601 -13.53 -18.47 16.59
CA GLN A 601 -13.95 -19.70 17.30
C GLN A 601 -14.74 -19.39 18.57
N GLU A 602 -14.51 -18.25 19.22
CA GLU A 602 -15.17 -17.81 20.47
C GLU A 602 -16.57 -17.20 20.25
N LEU A 603 -16.92 -16.83 19.01
CA LEU A 603 -18.19 -16.16 18.64
C LEU A 603 -19.35 -17.16 18.41
N ARG A 604 -20.59 -16.73 18.58
CA ARG A 604 -21.81 -17.48 18.20
C ARG A 604 -22.23 -17.18 16.75
N PRO A 605 -22.94 -18.09 16.05
CA PRO A 605 -23.43 -17.83 14.69
C PRO A 605 -24.21 -16.51 14.58
N GLY A 606 -23.81 -15.66 13.64
CA GLY A 606 -24.39 -14.32 13.46
C GLY A 606 -23.83 -13.22 14.37
N GLU A 607 -22.91 -13.51 15.30
CA GLU A 607 -22.10 -12.48 15.97
C GLU A 607 -20.95 -12.03 15.05
N VAL A 608 -20.47 -10.81 15.27
CA VAL A 608 -19.50 -10.13 14.39
C VAL A 608 -18.17 -9.94 15.11
N LEU A 609 -17.09 -10.42 14.48
CA LEU A 609 -15.73 -10.09 14.85
C LEU A 609 -15.27 -8.87 14.06
N GLU A 610 -14.78 -7.85 14.76
CA GLU A 610 -14.17 -6.66 14.21
C GLU A 610 -12.66 -6.70 14.50
N VAL A 611 -11.83 -6.77 13.48
CA VAL A 611 -10.37 -6.95 13.62
C VAL A 611 -9.66 -5.75 13.01
N MET A 612 -8.84 -5.08 13.80
CA MET A 612 -7.92 -4.04 13.34
C MET A 612 -6.55 -4.66 13.05
N ALA A 613 -5.96 -4.39 11.89
CA ALA A 613 -4.59 -4.84 11.58
C ALA A 613 -3.83 -3.79 10.77
N THR A 614 -2.51 -3.75 10.87
CA THR A 614 -1.66 -2.85 10.06
C THR A 614 -1.10 -3.50 8.80
N ASP A 615 -1.43 -4.76 8.55
CA ASP A 615 -0.98 -5.49 7.36
C ASP A 615 -1.92 -5.23 6.18
N PRO A 616 -1.44 -4.66 5.05
CA PRO A 616 -2.26 -4.43 3.86
C PRO A 616 -2.78 -5.68 3.17
N GLY A 617 -2.12 -6.82 3.35
CA GLY A 617 -2.60 -8.10 2.82
C GLY A 617 -3.83 -8.63 3.57
N PHE A 618 -4.04 -8.15 4.81
CA PHE A 618 -5.03 -8.71 5.72
C PHE A 618 -6.47 -8.71 5.19
N PRO A 619 -7.01 -7.64 4.56
CA PRO A 619 -8.39 -7.68 4.08
C PRO A 619 -8.62 -8.73 2.99
N SER A 620 -7.68 -8.85 2.05
CA SER A 620 -7.70 -9.88 1.01
C SER A 620 -7.57 -11.28 1.59
N ASP A 621 -6.63 -11.47 2.53
CA ASP A 621 -6.44 -12.75 3.22
C ASP A 621 -7.68 -13.12 4.05
N ALA A 622 -8.33 -12.15 4.70
CA ALA A 622 -9.52 -12.32 5.53
C ALA A 622 -10.74 -12.69 4.66
N LYS A 623 -10.84 -12.10 3.47
CA LYS A 623 -11.86 -12.45 2.47
C LYS A 623 -11.68 -13.88 1.97
N ALA A 624 -10.46 -14.25 1.57
CA ALA A 624 -10.14 -15.62 1.15
C ALA A 624 -10.35 -16.65 2.28
N TRP A 625 -9.95 -16.30 3.51
CA TRP A 625 -10.16 -17.12 4.70
C TRP A 625 -11.64 -17.29 5.04
N SER A 626 -12.44 -16.23 4.94
CA SER A 626 -13.88 -16.28 5.20
C SER A 626 -14.59 -17.23 4.22
N ILE A 627 -14.26 -17.13 2.92
CA ILE A 627 -14.78 -18.05 1.89
C ILE A 627 -14.42 -19.50 2.19
N LYS A 628 -13.14 -19.78 2.51
CA LYS A 628 -12.67 -21.15 2.81
C LYS A 628 -13.27 -21.74 4.09
N THR A 629 -13.63 -20.91 5.07
CA THR A 629 -14.11 -21.35 6.40
C THR A 629 -15.62 -21.31 6.56
N GLY A 630 -16.37 -20.91 5.52
CA GLY A 630 -17.83 -20.77 5.58
C GLY A 630 -18.32 -19.60 6.44
N ASN A 631 -17.42 -18.67 6.82
CA ASN A 631 -17.77 -17.43 7.52
C ASN A 631 -18.16 -16.35 6.52
N ARG A 632 -18.99 -15.39 6.95
CA ARG A 632 -19.45 -14.32 6.06
C ARG A 632 -18.61 -13.07 6.28
N PHE A 633 -17.76 -12.76 5.31
CA PHE A 633 -17.11 -11.46 5.23
C PHE A 633 -18.19 -10.38 5.10
N LEU A 634 -18.24 -9.43 6.03
CA LEU A 634 -19.27 -8.39 6.03
C LEU A 634 -18.76 -7.11 5.38
N HIS A 635 -17.65 -6.59 5.91
CA HIS A 635 -17.19 -5.25 5.57
C HIS A 635 -15.70 -5.12 5.84
N GLU A 636 -15.02 -4.33 5.03
CA GLU A 636 -13.69 -3.81 5.30
C GLU A 636 -13.74 -2.28 5.28
N GLU A 637 -13.06 -1.67 6.23
CA GLU A 637 -12.94 -0.24 6.37
C GLU A 637 -11.47 0.11 6.62
N ARG A 638 -10.99 1.18 6.00
CA ARG A 638 -9.69 1.76 6.33
C ARG A 638 -9.88 2.80 7.44
N THR A 639 -9.11 2.68 8.52
CA THR A 639 -9.08 3.67 9.60
C THR A 639 -7.68 4.30 9.69
N PRO A 640 -7.50 5.42 10.42
CA PRO A 640 -6.17 5.98 10.68
C PRO A 640 -5.21 5.01 11.38
N GLU A 641 -5.73 4.03 12.12
CA GLU A 641 -4.96 3.09 12.94
C GLU A 641 -4.58 1.80 12.17
N GLY A 642 -5.24 1.52 11.04
CA GLY A 642 -5.06 0.27 10.29
C GLY A 642 -6.25 -0.10 9.41
N PHE A 643 -6.29 -1.36 8.96
CA PHE A 643 -7.40 -1.99 8.26
C PHE A 643 -8.31 -2.68 9.25
N LYS A 644 -9.57 -2.30 9.22
CA LYS A 644 -10.62 -2.83 10.06
C LYS A 644 -11.49 -3.77 9.24
N VAL A 645 -11.49 -5.05 9.57
CA VAL A 645 -12.28 -6.07 8.87
C VAL A 645 -13.35 -6.60 9.81
N SER A 646 -14.60 -6.62 9.34
CA SER A 646 -15.74 -7.20 10.03
C SER A 646 -16.13 -8.53 9.39
N ILE A 647 -16.08 -9.60 10.16
CA ILE A 647 -16.47 -10.94 9.72
C ILE A 647 -17.57 -11.43 10.64
N ALA A 648 -18.70 -11.83 10.07
CA ALA A 648 -19.73 -12.55 10.81
C ALA A 648 -19.41 -14.04 10.81
N LYS A 649 -19.60 -14.66 11.96
CA LYS A 649 -19.61 -16.12 12.03
C LYS A 649 -20.76 -16.65 11.17
N GLY A 650 -20.44 -17.50 10.20
CA GLY A 650 -21.43 -18.12 9.34
C GLY A 650 -22.45 -18.93 10.14
N GLY A 651 -23.69 -18.98 9.65
CA GLY A 651 -24.65 -20.04 10.02
C GLY A 651 -24.45 -21.23 9.09
N GLU A 652 -24.81 -22.44 9.54
CA GLU A 652 -24.61 -23.69 8.80
C GLU A 652 -25.00 -23.57 7.31
N VAL A 653 -24.01 -23.64 6.42
CA VAL A 653 -24.25 -23.80 4.98
C VAL A 653 -24.44 -25.29 4.71
N ALA A 654 -25.55 -25.62 4.05
CA ALA A 654 -25.92 -26.96 3.63
C ALA A 654 -24.81 -27.61 2.78
N LYS A 655 -24.29 -28.75 3.26
CA LYS A 655 -23.38 -29.63 2.52
C LYS A 655 -24.11 -30.15 1.27
N SER A 656 -23.63 -29.77 0.08
CA SER A 656 -23.80 -30.60 -1.11
C SER A 656 -23.10 -31.95 -0.86
N GLN A 657 -23.81 -33.03 -1.15
CA GLN A 657 -23.47 -34.41 -0.79
C GLN A 657 -22.02 -34.81 -1.10
N GLY A 658 -21.35 -35.31 -0.06
CA GLY A 658 -20.02 -35.91 -0.14
C GLY A 658 -19.49 -36.31 1.24
N THR A 659 -19.95 -37.46 1.73
CA THR A 659 -19.42 -38.28 2.85
C THR A 659 -19.46 -37.72 4.29
N VAL A 660 -19.96 -38.57 5.19
CA VAL A 660 -20.14 -38.36 6.64
C VAL A 660 -18.78 -38.23 7.35
N SER A 661 -18.59 -37.23 8.21
CA SER A 661 -17.53 -37.22 9.23
C SER A 661 -18.06 -36.60 10.53
N GLY A 662 -17.84 -37.31 11.64
CA GLY A 662 -18.44 -37.07 12.96
C GLY A 662 -17.77 -35.98 13.81
N ASP A 663 -18.41 -35.63 14.92
CA ASP A 663 -18.03 -34.56 15.86
C ASP A 663 -16.86 -35.00 16.78
N ASN A 664 -15.68 -35.23 16.19
CA ASN A 664 -14.49 -35.77 16.86
C ASN A 664 -13.55 -34.63 17.33
N GLY A 665 -12.78 -34.83 18.40
CA GLY A 665 -11.81 -33.86 18.92
C GLY A 665 -10.47 -34.50 19.24
N THR A 666 -9.37 -33.75 19.10
CA THR A 666 -8.02 -34.20 19.45
C THR A 666 -7.37 -33.33 20.52
N MET A 667 -6.40 -33.88 21.25
CA MET A 667 -5.63 -33.14 22.25
C MET A 667 -4.20 -33.66 22.36
N VAL A 668 -3.19 -32.80 22.20
CA VAL A 668 -1.81 -33.12 22.58
C VAL A 668 -1.62 -32.88 24.07
N VAL A 669 -1.16 -33.89 24.81
CA VAL A 669 -0.78 -33.77 26.21
C VAL A 669 0.73 -33.87 26.31
N PHE A 670 1.39 -32.72 26.40
CA PHE A 670 2.84 -32.59 26.52
C PHE A 670 3.27 -32.49 27.99
N SER A 671 2.46 -31.83 28.81
CA SER A 671 2.80 -31.54 30.20
C SER A 671 2.64 -32.77 31.12
N GLY A 672 3.59 -32.97 32.04
CA GLY A 672 3.51 -33.94 33.14
C GLY A 672 3.04 -33.34 34.46
N ASP A 673 2.59 -32.09 34.48
CA ASP A 673 2.11 -31.43 35.71
C ASP A 673 0.69 -31.88 36.09
N LEU A 674 0.45 -32.11 37.39
CA LEU A 674 -0.80 -32.65 37.93
C LEU A 674 -2.03 -31.80 37.56
N ASP A 675 -1.95 -30.48 37.68
CA ASP A 675 -3.04 -29.53 37.42
C ASP A 675 -3.45 -29.49 35.93
N LYS A 676 -2.46 -29.55 35.03
CA LYS A 676 -2.72 -29.59 33.58
C LYS A 676 -3.25 -30.94 33.15
N ALA A 677 -2.75 -32.03 33.73
CA ALA A 677 -3.26 -33.37 33.48
C ALA A 677 -4.73 -33.52 33.93
N ILE A 678 -5.09 -32.97 35.10
CA ILE A 678 -6.48 -32.95 35.56
C ILE A 678 -7.36 -32.17 34.58
N ALA A 679 -6.93 -30.98 34.13
CA ALA A 679 -7.69 -30.21 33.15
C ALA A 679 -7.89 -30.97 31.83
N ALA A 680 -6.84 -31.61 31.29
CA ALA A 680 -6.92 -32.42 30.08
C ALA A 680 -7.98 -33.52 30.18
N PHE A 681 -7.97 -34.30 31.26
CA PHE A 681 -8.91 -35.40 31.43
C PHE A 681 -10.33 -34.95 31.83
N ILE A 682 -10.51 -33.82 32.52
CA ILE A 682 -11.85 -33.24 32.74
C ILE A 682 -12.48 -32.86 31.40
N ILE A 683 -11.71 -32.18 30.54
CA ILE A 683 -12.18 -31.77 29.21
C ILE A 683 -12.49 -32.99 28.35
N ALA A 684 -11.61 -33.99 28.34
CA ALA A 684 -11.79 -35.21 27.57
C ALA A 684 -13.05 -35.99 27.99
N ASN A 685 -13.25 -36.18 29.30
CA ASN A 685 -14.45 -36.84 29.83
C ASN A 685 -15.73 -36.03 29.59
N GLY A 686 -15.66 -34.70 29.74
CA GLY A 686 -16.80 -33.83 29.44
C GLY A 686 -17.22 -33.91 27.96
N ALA A 687 -16.23 -33.91 27.05
CA ALA A 687 -16.48 -34.07 25.62
C ALA A 687 -17.06 -35.47 25.28
N ALA A 688 -16.51 -36.52 25.87
CA ALA A 688 -17.03 -37.88 25.72
C ALA A 688 -18.48 -38.01 26.23
N ALA A 689 -18.79 -37.41 27.37
CA ALA A 689 -20.15 -37.37 27.93
C ALA A 689 -21.14 -36.59 27.03
N MET A 690 -20.66 -35.66 26.20
CA MET A 690 -21.45 -34.95 25.19
C MET A 690 -21.55 -35.73 23.86
N GLY A 691 -21.12 -36.98 23.82
CA GLY A 691 -21.17 -37.83 22.63
C GLY A 691 -20.06 -37.56 21.60
N LYS A 692 -19.02 -36.82 21.98
CA LYS A 692 -17.88 -36.52 21.09
C LYS A 692 -16.79 -37.57 21.22
N GLN A 693 -16.25 -38.02 20.09
CA GLN A 693 -15.12 -38.95 20.11
C GLN A 693 -13.82 -38.17 20.31
N MET A 694 -13.10 -38.44 21.39
CA MET A 694 -11.85 -37.74 21.73
C MET A 694 -10.62 -38.59 21.53
N THR A 695 -9.56 -38.01 20.97
CA THR A 695 -8.22 -38.63 20.86
C THR A 695 -7.18 -37.79 21.60
N LEU A 696 -6.60 -38.34 22.68
CA LEU A 696 -5.54 -37.71 23.46
C LEU A 696 -4.18 -38.30 23.07
N PHE A 697 -3.28 -37.47 22.56
CA PHE A 697 -1.93 -37.85 22.15
C PHE A 697 -0.90 -37.41 23.20
N PHE A 698 -0.37 -38.37 23.93
CA PHE A 698 0.62 -38.15 24.98
C PHE A 698 2.03 -38.21 24.42
N THR A 699 2.80 -37.16 24.68
CA THR A 699 4.18 -37.06 24.22
C THR A 699 5.07 -36.45 25.31
N PHE A 700 6.38 -36.74 25.27
CA PHE A 700 7.36 -36.29 26.26
C PHE A 700 6.85 -36.47 27.71
N TRP A 701 6.85 -35.40 28.51
CA TRP A 701 6.54 -35.46 29.94
C TRP A 701 5.11 -35.95 30.25
N GLY A 702 4.17 -35.75 29.31
CA GLY A 702 2.81 -36.27 29.41
C GLY A 702 2.76 -37.79 29.52
N LEU A 703 3.71 -38.52 28.92
CA LEU A 703 3.78 -39.99 29.03
C LEU A 703 3.89 -40.48 30.48
N ASN A 704 4.38 -39.66 31.41
CA ASN A 704 4.46 -40.03 32.82
C ASN A 704 3.09 -40.21 33.48
N ILE A 705 2.05 -39.56 32.94
CA ILE A 705 0.66 -39.69 33.39
C ILE A 705 0.17 -41.13 33.17
N LEU A 706 0.61 -41.76 32.08
CA LEU A 706 0.18 -43.07 31.61
C LEU A 706 0.98 -44.25 32.20
N ARG A 707 1.99 -44.01 33.04
CA ARG A 707 2.82 -45.07 33.62
C ARG A 707 2.10 -45.82 34.74
N LYS A 708 2.33 -47.13 34.86
CA LYS A 708 1.89 -47.93 36.01
C LYS A 708 2.60 -47.49 37.30
N ASP A 709 1.87 -47.49 38.41
CA ASP A 709 2.41 -47.15 39.74
C ASP A 709 3.46 -48.16 40.24
N SER A 710 3.28 -49.44 39.86
CA SER A 710 4.13 -50.56 40.25
C SER A 710 5.45 -50.58 39.48
N LYS A 711 6.53 -51.01 40.14
CA LYS A 711 7.84 -51.17 39.49
C LYS A 711 7.83 -52.45 38.66
N ILE A 712 7.99 -52.33 37.35
CA ILE A 712 8.13 -53.47 36.44
C ILE A 712 9.61 -53.66 36.12
N SER A 713 10.12 -54.87 36.35
CA SER A 713 11.53 -55.20 36.14
C SER A 713 11.75 -55.65 34.70
N LEU A 714 12.30 -54.75 33.87
CA LEU A 714 12.59 -55.00 32.46
C LEU A 714 14.10 -54.93 32.19
N LYS A 715 14.55 -55.63 31.15
CA LYS A 715 15.93 -55.50 30.64
C LYS A 715 16.02 -54.17 29.88
N LYS A 716 16.82 -53.25 30.40
CA LYS A 716 17.01 -51.88 29.90
C LYS A 716 18.48 -51.51 29.90
N SER A 717 18.88 -50.60 29.01
CA SER A 717 20.23 -50.04 29.00
C SER A 717 20.51 -49.22 30.28
N PRO A 718 21.79 -48.99 30.66
CA PRO A 718 22.12 -48.19 31.84
C PRO A 718 21.51 -46.78 31.82
N ILE A 719 21.39 -46.16 30.64
CA ILE A 719 20.81 -44.82 30.44
C ILE A 719 19.29 -44.86 30.59
N GLU A 720 18.61 -45.83 29.99
CA GLU A 720 17.15 -46.00 30.13
C GLU A 720 16.74 -46.27 31.59
N ARG A 721 17.57 -47.00 32.34
CA ARG A 721 17.35 -47.23 33.79
C ARG A 721 17.44 -45.94 34.59
N MET A 722 18.37 -45.05 34.23
CA MET A 722 18.54 -43.74 34.88
C MET A 722 17.32 -42.84 34.62
N PHE A 723 16.90 -42.70 33.36
CA PHE A 723 15.68 -41.94 33.00
C PHE A 723 14.44 -42.50 33.69
N GLY A 724 14.24 -43.82 33.66
CA GLY A 724 13.09 -44.48 34.30
C GLY A 724 13.03 -44.35 35.83
N MET A 725 14.16 -44.03 36.49
CA MET A 725 14.26 -43.75 37.92
C MET A 725 13.97 -42.28 38.25
N MET A 726 14.39 -41.35 37.40
CA MET A 726 14.22 -39.90 37.61
C MET A 726 12.81 -39.39 37.30
N MET A 727 12.06 -40.12 36.48
CA MET A 727 10.72 -39.69 36.04
C MET A 727 9.60 -40.20 36.97
N PRO A 728 8.53 -39.40 37.18
CA PRO A 728 7.36 -39.81 37.96
C PRO A 728 6.71 -41.09 37.41
N ARG A 729 6.16 -41.92 38.30
CA ARG A 729 5.43 -43.15 37.94
C ARG A 729 3.96 -42.99 38.28
N GLY A 730 3.15 -42.80 37.26
CA GLY A 730 1.70 -42.73 37.35
C GLY A 730 1.18 -41.38 37.83
N ALA A 731 -0.12 -41.20 37.63
CA ALA A 731 -0.87 -39.99 37.95
C ALA A 731 -0.74 -39.55 39.42
N LYS A 732 -0.52 -40.47 40.37
CA LYS A 732 -0.31 -40.17 41.79
C LYS A 732 0.95 -39.37 42.10
N LYS A 733 2.00 -39.51 41.28
CA LYS A 733 3.34 -38.94 41.57
C LYS A 733 3.64 -37.65 40.82
N LEU A 734 2.66 -37.10 40.12
CA LEU A 734 2.80 -35.83 39.40
C LEU A 734 2.80 -34.64 40.36
N THR A 735 3.56 -33.61 40.02
CA THR A 735 3.67 -32.37 40.80
C THR A 735 2.88 -31.24 40.18
N LEU A 736 2.52 -30.22 40.97
CA LEU A 736 1.86 -29.03 40.42
C LEU A 736 2.81 -28.19 39.58
N SER A 737 2.29 -27.58 38.51
CA SER A 737 3.02 -26.71 37.59
C SER A 737 3.55 -25.44 38.27
N LYS A 738 2.81 -24.93 39.27
CA LYS A 738 3.16 -23.77 40.10
C LYS A 738 2.85 -24.07 41.56
N MET A 739 3.56 -23.37 42.46
CA MET A 739 3.37 -23.50 43.92
C MET A 739 3.62 -24.92 44.48
N ASN A 740 4.48 -25.73 43.85
CA ASN A 740 4.78 -27.09 44.32
C ASN A 740 5.35 -27.13 45.76
N MET A 741 6.15 -26.13 46.17
CA MET A 741 6.71 -26.00 47.54
C MET A 741 7.34 -27.30 48.07
N GLY A 742 8.18 -27.96 47.26
CA GLY A 742 8.82 -29.23 47.62
C GLY A 742 7.84 -30.40 47.79
N GLY A 743 6.69 -30.37 47.12
CA GLY A 743 5.62 -31.38 47.22
C GLY A 743 4.50 -31.01 48.20
N MET A 744 4.66 -29.95 49.00
CA MET A 744 3.61 -29.50 49.93
C MET A 744 2.39 -28.95 49.19
N GLY A 745 2.59 -28.21 48.09
CA GLY A 745 1.51 -27.68 47.27
C GLY A 745 0.67 -28.80 46.63
N THR A 746 1.33 -29.83 46.11
CA THR A 746 0.66 -31.01 45.54
C THR A 746 -0.22 -31.72 46.58
N LYS A 747 0.30 -31.97 47.78
CA LYS A 747 -0.48 -32.58 48.88
C LYS A 747 -1.64 -31.70 49.32
N MET A 748 -1.42 -30.38 49.37
CA MET A 748 -2.48 -29.41 49.71
C MET A 748 -3.59 -29.42 48.66
N MET A 749 -3.26 -29.39 47.37
CA MET A 749 -4.25 -29.45 46.29
C MET A 749 -5.01 -30.77 46.30
N GLN A 750 -4.33 -31.91 46.44
CA GLN A 750 -4.99 -33.21 46.55
C GLN A 750 -5.94 -33.28 47.76
N LYS A 751 -5.56 -32.70 48.90
CA LYS A 751 -6.44 -32.58 50.06
C LYS A 751 -7.66 -31.69 49.76
N VAL A 752 -7.47 -30.52 49.16
CA VAL A 752 -8.56 -29.61 48.79
C VAL A 752 -9.51 -30.26 47.78
N MET A 753 -8.98 -30.99 46.80
CA MET A 753 -9.79 -31.76 45.84
C MET A 753 -10.64 -32.80 46.55
N LYS A 754 -10.04 -33.57 47.47
CA LYS A 754 -10.77 -34.55 48.28
C LYS A 754 -11.84 -33.91 49.15
N ASP A 755 -11.51 -32.81 49.83
CA ASP A 755 -12.44 -32.06 50.69
C ASP A 755 -13.60 -31.44 49.89
N LYS A 756 -13.39 -31.17 48.59
CA LYS A 756 -14.39 -30.63 47.66
C LYS A 756 -15.02 -31.68 46.74
N ASN A 757 -14.81 -32.98 46.99
CA ASN A 757 -15.31 -34.09 46.15
C ASN A 757 -14.94 -33.96 44.65
N VAL A 758 -13.76 -33.43 44.34
CA VAL A 758 -13.23 -33.40 42.98
C VAL A 758 -12.56 -34.75 42.68
N THR A 759 -12.98 -35.38 41.57
CA THR A 759 -12.49 -36.67 41.09
C THR A 759 -10.97 -36.69 40.96
N SER A 760 -10.33 -37.79 41.36
CA SER A 760 -8.87 -37.92 41.26
C SER A 760 -8.44 -38.05 39.79
N LEU A 761 -7.19 -37.71 39.48
CA LEU A 761 -6.66 -37.87 38.12
C LEU A 761 -6.71 -39.34 37.64
N GLU A 762 -6.51 -40.30 38.55
CA GLU A 762 -6.60 -41.72 38.21
C GLU A 762 -8.01 -42.14 37.79
N ASP A 763 -9.00 -41.68 38.55
CA ASP A 763 -10.41 -41.95 38.24
C ASP A 763 -10.81 -41.28 36.92
N LEU A 764 -10.31 -40.06 36.66
CA LEU A 764 -10.54 -39.36 35.39
C LEU A 764 -9.90 -40.08 34.19
N VAL A 765 -8.70 -40.65 34.36
CA VAL A 765 -8.06 -41.47 33.31
C VAL A 765 -8.89 -42.72 33.03
N ASN A 766 -9.35 -43.41 34.06
CA ASN A 766 -10.19 -44.61 33.92
C ASN A 766 -11.54 -44.29 33.27
N SER A 767 -12.21 -43.21 33.71
CA SER A 767 -13.48 -42.76 33.10
C SER A 767 -13.31 -42.43 31.61
N ALA A 768 -12.16 -41.88 31.21
CA ALA A 768 -11.92 -41.55 29.80
C ALA A 768 -11.80 -42.83 28.96
N LEU A 769 -11.06 -43.83 29.45
CA LEU A 769 -10.94 -45.13 28.80
C LEU A 769 -12.30 -45.84 28.70
N GLU A 770 -13.08 -45.85 29.79
CA GLU A 770 -14.43 -46.44 29.82
C GLU A 770 -15.41 -45.73 28.88
N SER A 771 -15.25 -44.41 28.70
CA SER A 771 -16.08 -43.59 27.81
C SER A 771 -15.64 -43.64 26.34
N GLY A 772 -14.66 -44.48 25.98
CA GLY A 772 -14.19 -44.64 24.61
C GLY A 772 -13.28 -43.51 24.11
N VAL A 773 -12.69 -42.72 25.01
CA VAL A 773 -11.65 -41.76 24.64
C VAL A 773 -10.39 -42.51 24.20
N LYS A 774 -9.94 -42.23 22.98
CA LYS A 774 -8.76 -42.84 22.38
C LYS A 774 -7.50 -42.22 22.99
N ILE A 775 -6.78 -42.98 23.81
CA ILE A 775 -5.51 -42.52 24.42
C ILE A 775 -4.35 -43.09 23.62
N VAL A 776 -3.52 -42.22 23.05
CA VAL A 776 -2.40 -42.57 22.16
C VAL A 776 -1.08 -42.14 22.80
N ALA A 777 -0.16 -43.09 23.00
CA ALA A 777 1.21 -42.82 23.42
C ALA A 777 2.13 -42.67 22.20
N CYS A 778 2.88 -41.57 22.14
CA CYS A 778 3.85 -41.31 21.09
C CYS A 778 5.04 -42.27 21.18
N THR A 779 5.17 -43.18 20.20
CA THR A 779 6.23 -44.21 20.17
C THR A 779 7.64 -43.61 20.16
N MET A 780 7.86 -42.55 19.38
CA MET A 780 9.15 -41.86 19.36
C MET A 780 9.53 -41.28 20.73
N SER A 781 8.58 -40.67 21.44
CA SER A 781 8.82 -40.12 22.77
C SER A 781 9.03 -41.22 23.82
N MET A 782 8.35 -42.36 23.67
CA MET A 782 8.62 -43.55 24.50
C MET A 782 10.05 -44.06 24.30
N ASP A 783 10.53 -44.15 23.06
CA ASP A 783 11.89 -44.59 22.74
C ASP A 783 12.94 -43.64 23.33
N ILE A 784 12.74 -42.33 23.17
CA ILE A 784 13.63 -41.29 23.73
C ILE A 784 13.69 -41.36 25.27
N MET A 785 12.55 -41.63 25.90
CA MET A 785 12.44 -41.67 27.37
C MET A 785 12.73 -43.04 27.97
N GLY A 786 13.06 -44.04 27.14
CA GLY A 786 13.33 -45.40 27.57
C GLY A 786 12.14 -46.09 28.23
N LEU A 787 10.91 -45.76 27.81
CA LEU A 787 9.66 -46.35 28.29
C LEU A 787 9.23 -47.51 27.39
N GLN A 788 8.95 -48.66 27.99
CA GLN A 788 8.43 -49.83 27.26
C GLN A 788 6.92 -49.96 27.46
N LYS A 789 6.24 -50.64 26.53
CA LYS A 789 4.76 -50.78 26.53
C LYS A 789 4.25 -51.41 27.83
N GLU A 790 5.02 -52.33 28.40
CA GLU A 790 4.70 -53.04 29.63
C GLU A 790 4.62 -52.09 30.84
N GLU A 791 5.28 -50.92 30.78
CA GLU A 791 5.29 -49.89 31.84
C GLU A 791 4.09 -48.93 31.80
N LEU A 792 3.30 -48.94 30.73
CA LEU A 792 2.10 -48.09 30.63
C LEU A 792 0.85 -48.86 31.10
N ILE A 793 -0.19 -48.11 31.49
CA ILE A 793 -1.50 -48.67 31.82
C ILE A 793 -2.13 -49.37 30.60
N ASP A 794 -3.06 -50.27 30.85
CA ASP A 794 -3.70 -51.03 29.77
C ASP A 794 -4.74 -50.14 29.04
N GLY A 795 -5.09 -50.46 27.78
CA GLY A 795 -6.06 -49.68 26.99
C GLY A 795 -5.50 -48.48 26.21
N ILE A 796 -4.17 -48.37 26.10
CA ILE A 796 -3.47 -47.32 25.34
C ILE A 796 -3.09 -47.80 23.93
N GLU A 797 -3.26 -46.92 22.94
CA GLU A 797 -2.76 -47.11 21.58
C GLU A 797 -1.36 -46.53 21.40
N TYR A 798 -0.61 -47.05 20.43
CA TYR A 798 0.78 -46.65 20.18
C TYR A 798 0.92 -46.17 18.75
N ALA A 799 1.19 -44.88 18.55
CA ALA A 799 1.31 -44.33 17.22
C ALA A 799 2.34 -43.20 17.14
N GLY A 800 2.80 -42.94 15.91
CA GLY A 800 3.66 -41.81 15.58
C GLY A 800 2.85 -40.54 15.32
N VAL A 801 3.57 -39.43 15.12
CA VAL A 801 2.96 -38.11 14.86
C VAL A 801 2.05 -38.13 13.61
N ALA A 802 2.40 -38.88 12.56
CA ALA A 802 1.60 -38.96 11.34
C ALA A 802 0.19 -39.53 11.56
N SER A 803 0.04 -40.55 12.41
CA SER A 803 -1.26 -41.13 12.74
C SER A 803 -2.12 -40.17 13.55
N TYR A 804 -1.49 -39.43 14.47
CA TYR A 804 -2.18 -38.39 15.23
C TYR A 804 -2.61 -37.21 14.35
N LEU A 805 -1.78 -36.81 13.37
CA LEU A 805 -2.16 -35.79 12.39
C LEU A 805 -3.34 -36.25 11.53
N GLY A 806 -3.40 -37.53 11.13
CA GLY A 806 -4.58 -38.07 10.43
C GLY A 806 -5.87 -38.02 11.26
N GLU A 807 -5.78 -38.25 12.57
CA GLU A 807 -6.91 -38.07 13.50
C GLU A 807 -7.26 -36.59 13.72
N THR A 808 -6.27 -35.70 13.65
CA THR A 808 -6.44 -34.24 13.76
C THR A 808 -7.12 -33.67 12.52
N ASP A 809 -6.76 -34.13 11.33
CA ASP A 809 -7.38 -33.72 10.06
C ASP A 809 -8.86 -34.13 10.01
N ALA A 810 -9.22 -35.22 10.69
CA ALA A 810 -10.59 -35.70 10.83
C ALA A 810 -11.33 -35.12 12.05
N ALA A 811 -10.68 -34.32 12.90
CA ALA A 811 -11.24 -33.76 14.12
C ALA A 811 -11.67 -32.30 13.97
N ASN A 812 -12.77 -31.94 14.63
CA ASN A 812 -13.35 -30.60 14.63
C ASN A 812 -12.55 -29.58 15.45
N PHE A 813 -11.73 -30.05 16.39
CA PHE A 813 -10.84 -29.18 17.18
C PHE A 813 -9.62 -29.96 17.68
N ASN A 814 -8.54 -29.22 17.93
CA ASN A 814 -7.31 -29.72 18.54
C ASN A 814 -6.88 -28.82 19.72
N LEU A 815 -6.59 -29.41 20.86
CA LEU A 815 -6.12 -28.72 22.06
C LEU A 815 -4.68 -29.11 22.39
N PHE A 816 -3.89 -28.19 22.95
CA PHE A 816 -2.52 -28.48 23.39
C PHE A 816 -2.39 -28.18 24.89
N VAL A 817 -2.00 -29.19 25.68
CA VAL A 817 -1.97 -29.14 27.15
C VAL A 817 -0.59 -29.44 27.73
#